data_AF-A0A5B2TBQ4-F1
#
_entry.id   AF-A0A5B2TBQ4-F1
#
_cell.length_a   1.000
_cell.length_b   1.000
_cell.length_c   1.000
_cell.angle_alpha   90.00
_cell.angle_beta   90.00
_cell.angle_gamma   90.00
#
_symmetry.space_group_name_H-M   'P 1'
#
loop_
_entity.id
_entity.type
_entity.pdbx_description
1 polymer ?
#
loop_
_entity_poly.entity_id
_entity_poly.type
_entity_poly.pdbx_seq_one_letter_code
_entity_poly.pdbx_strand_id
1 'polypeptide(L)'
;MTMNATPADPLFRHQWGLLNTGQAYGGPGIDINVLPVWRDYTGAGIRVGVIDSGVQLDHPDLAGRIDPDAVWDAAQDRPGGGPIDPEENHGTAVAGIIAAEANAIGGVGVAPGATLGAYHVGFGADLSFAVRNDQFEIAFRHALADRMDIVNNSWGATVPFAGGIYDEVEDLARQGRHGLGSIVIFANGNSRAEGEDGGLELQHNVPYVINVGAVQNNGVITGYSTPGADLLISAPGGAQTNQAASRPGNGIVTTDRTGADGYNKASGAAGDYTFSFNGTSAATPFVSGVVALMLEANPGLGYRDVQEILAKSARVTDPAATNWTTTASGDWNGGGSRFSRDYGFGMVDAHAAVRLAESYRGREARTAAEMLELESGEALPGPVQLEPFSATSIPFVIGEDVTIEHVQLKVDFETVDSANLLMELISPEGSRIRLLNLAERTRGEPWPEGGFVLATPGFWGEKGGGIWELAVMSVNRDSSVNESLLSAELSVTGAAGHSRREIIYTDDFREMAEASSARQTLAEASGATIVNAAAVTGAVQLDLAQRMLNIGGVAVTIDDATTIGTIHGGDGNDIFRGDGAATVFAPGRGTNITEGGGGADRLKLLHGIADYVELASGPSIILLGASSRDTITGIPTLQFRDGTVVVGEDVLVRSVFYAQQNGDVFAAGLAADAHYDAHGWQEGRDPNAWFSTKAYLANHAWLREAGINPLSYYDAEGWKLGHDPSAAFDSSLYLHFNPDVAAAGMNPLRHWLSVGQAEGRAATPVVDGAALRDGFDPTYYLLANPDVVAAGADPLLHWLQFGWQEQRDPNAYFDSSHYLDNYADVMAAGINPLIHYVLSGWAEGRDPSAGFDTEGYLARYSDVAEAGVNPLLHFLGHGLIEGRSALGEPV
;
A
#
# COMPACT_ATOMS: atom_id res chain seq x y z
N MET A 1 -12.60 3.17 9.43
CA MET A 1 -12.00 3.87 10.60
C MET A 1 -10.52 3.96 10.32
N THR A 2 -9.98 5.16 10.12
CA THR A 2 -8.52 5.38 10.13
C THR A 2 -8.06 5.21 11.58
N MET A 3 -7.22 4.21 11.87
CA MET A 3 -6.62 4.10 13.20
C MET A 3 -5.79 5.35 13.49
N ASN A 4 -5.81 5.84 14.73
CA ASN A 4 -4.71 6.66 15.23
C ASN A 4 -3.41 5.86 15.05
N ALA A 5 -2.28 6.53 14.78
CA ALA A 5 -0.98 5.90 14.49
C ALA A 5 -0.44 4.95 15.59
N THR A 6 -1.14 4.83 16.73
CA THR A 6 -0.84 3.89 17.79
C THR A 6 -2.16 3.29 18.32
N PRO A 7 -2.32 1.96 18.31
CA PRO A 7 -3.49 1.27 18.86
C PRO A 7 -3.71 1.57 20.35
N ALA A 8 -4.97 1.55 20.79
CA ALA A 8 -5.34 1.83 22.18
C ALA A 8 -5.18 0.61 23.10
N ASP A 9 -4.86 -0.54 22.52
CA ASP A 9 -4.78 -1.86 23.15
C ASP A 9 -3.66 -1.89 24.20
N PRO A 10 -3.97 -2.25 25.46
CA PRO A 10 -3.05 -2.07 26.59
C PRO A 10 -1.76 -2.89 26.50
N LEU A 11 -1.75 -4.00 25.76
CA LEU A 11 -0.59 -4.86 25.56
C LEU A 11 0.23 -4.49 24.32
N PHE A 12 -0.24 -3.58 23.46
CA PHE A 12 0.51 -3.12 22.28
C PHE A 12 1.92 -2.62 22.66
N ARG A 13 2.04 -1.89 23.77
CA ARG A 13 3.32 -1.42 24.31
C ARG A 13 4.34 -2.54 24.64
N HIS A 14 3.91 -3.79 24.66
CA HIS A 14 4.73 -4.97 24.91
C HIS A 14 5.00 -5.80 23.63
N GLN A 15 4.31 -5.52 22.52
CA GLN A 15 4.46 -6.20 21.24
C GLN A 15 5.64 -5.65 20.44
N TRP A 16 6.86 -5.96 20.89
CA TRP A 16 8.08 -5.47 20.26
C TRP A 16 8.20 -5.84 18.78
N GLY A 17 7.61 -6.95 18.33
CA GLY A 17 7.62 -7.34 16.91
C GLY A 17 6.87 -6.35 16.01
N LEU A 18 5.92 -5.57 16.55
CA LEU A 18 5.17 -4.53 15.83
C LEU A 18 5.83 -3.16 15.96
N LEU A 19 6.33 -2.82 17.15
CA LEU A 19 7.08 -1.61 17.44
C LEU A 19 8.11 -1.88 18.55
N ASN A 20 9.39 -1.87 18.21
CA ASN A 20 10.47 -2.10 19.15
C ASN A 20 11.10 -0.76 19.57
N THR A 21 10.78 -0.32 20.77
CA THR A 21 11.40 0.84 21.43
C THR A 21 12.48 0.44 22.44
N GLY A 22 12.95 -0.82 22.40
CA GLY A 22 13.86 -1.40 23.40
C GLY A 22 13.15 -1.84 24.70
N GLN A 23 11.81 -1.93 24.70
CA GLN A 23 10.99 -2.27 25.86
C GLN A 23 11.25 -3.67 26.44
N ALA A 24 11.84 -4.55 25.63
CA ALA A 24 12.21 -5.91 25.99
C ALA A 24 13.75 -6.12 26.03
N TYR A 25 14.51 -5.04 26.28
CA TYR A 25 15.99 -5.03 26.25
C TYR A 25 16.60 -5.42 24.89
N GLY A 26 15.80 -5.30 23.82
CA GLY A 26 16.22 -5.50 22.43
C GLY A 26 16.78 -4.23 21.78
N GLY A 27 17.11 -4.33 20.49
CA GLY A 27 17.54 -3.19 19.67
C GLY A 27 16.34 -2.40 19.17
N PRO A 28 16.21 -1.09 19.50
CA PRO A 28 15.13 -0.27 18.95
C PRO A 28 15.11 -0.27 17.41
N GLY A 29 13.92 -0.30 16.82
CA GLY A 29 13.72 -0.39 15.36
C GLY A 29 13.86 -1.80 14.77
N ILE A 30 14.25 -2.80 15.57
CA ILE A 30 14.18 -4.22 15.17
C ILE A 30 12.75 -4.71 15.41
N ASP A 31 11.87 -4.34 14.49
CA ASP A 31 10.48 -4.74 14.35
C ASP A 31 10.15 -4.84 12.85
N ILE A 32 8.92 -5.24 12.53
CA ILE A 32 8.46 -5.37 11.14
C ILE A 32 8.08 -4.03 10.47
N ASN A 33 8.22 -2.87 11.13
CA ASN A 33 7.91 -1.55 10.56
C ASN A 33 6.44 -1.39 10.05
N VAL A 34 5.44 -1.86 10.81
CA VAL A 34 4.02 -1.86 10.36
C VAL A 34 3.26 -0.56 10.62
N LEU A 35 3.68 0.26 11.57
CA LEU A 35 2.92 1.44 12.00
C LEU A 35 2.61 2.42 10.85
N PRO A 36 3.55 2.75 9.94
CA PRO A 36 3.26 3.61 8.80
C PRO A 36 2.21 3.04 7.83
N VAL A 37 1.99 1.73 7.86
CA VAL A 37 1.04 1.01 6.99
C VAL A 37 -0.39 1.10 7.52
N TRP A 38 -0.61 1.00 8.84
CA TRP A 38 -1.94 0.98 9.44
C TRP A 38 -2.80 2.23 9.24
N ARG A 39 -2.19 3.34 8.82
CA ARG A 39 -2.95 4.51 8.36
C ARG A 39 -3.77 4.20 7.11
N ASP A 40 -3.23 3.34 6.24
CA ASP A 40 -3.73 3.11 4.89
C ASP A 40 -4.37 1.72 4.75
N TYR A 41 -3.81 0.68 5.39
CA TYR A 41 -4.22 -0.72 5.24
C TYR A 41 -4.20 -1.45 6.58
N THR A 42 -5.19 -2.32 6.82
CA THR A 42 -5.34 -3.12 8.04
C THR A 42 -5.44 -4.62 7.78
N GLY A 43 -5.39 -5.06 6.53
CA GLY A 43 -5.73 -6.40 6.06
C GLY A 43 -7.21 -6.56 5.72
N ALA A 44 -7.96 -5.47 5.61
CA ALA A 44 -9.41 -5.52 5.43
C ALA A 44 -9.80 -6.19 4.12
N GLY A 45 -10.75 -7.12 4.20
CA GLY A 45 -11.22 -7.88 3.04
C GLY A 45 -10.33 -9.05 2.61
N ILE A 46 -9.21 -9.29 3.31
CA ILE A 46 -8.33 -10.44 3.08
C ILE A 46 -8.63 -11.56 4.07
N ARG A 47 -8.64 -12.80 3.59
CA ARG A 47 -8.98 -14.00 4.37
C ARG A 47 -7.74 -14.85 4.64
N VAL A 48 -7.45 -15.14 5.90
CA VAL A 48 -6.29 -15.93 6.33
C VAL A 48 -6.74 -17.20 7.03
N GLY A 49 -6.40 -18.36 6.45
CA GLY A 49 -6.65 -19.66 7.04
C GLY A 49 -5.53 -20.05 7.99
N VAL A 50 -5.88 -20.41 9.23
CA VAL A 50 -4.97 -20.94 10.24
C VAL A 50 -5.17 -22.44 10.33
N ILE A 51 -4.23 -23.22 9.80
CA ILE A 51 -4.19 -24.68 9.95
C ILE A 51 -3.30 -25.00 11.15
N ASP A 52 -3.91 -25.39 12.27
CA ASP A 52 -3.22 -25.57 13.54
C ASP A 52 -3.99 -26.52 14.48
N SER A 53 -3.48 -26.70 15.69
CA SER A 53 -4.07 -27.45 16.80
C SER A 53 -5.41 -26.91 17.32
N GLY A 54 -5.96 -25.86 16.72
CA GLY A 54 -7.22 -25.23 17.11
C GLY A 54 -7.08 -23.76 17.48
N VAL A 55 -8.09 -22.97 17.08
CA VAL A 55 -8.21 -21.55 17.42
C VAL A 55 -9.43 -21.36 18.33
N GLN A 56 -9.27 -20.69 19.47
CA GLN A 56 -10.41 -20.41 20.33
C GLN A 56 -11.35 -19.41 19.64
N LEU A 57 -12.49 -19.92 19.16
CA LEU A 57 -13.40 -19.20 18.29
C LEU A 57 -14.13 -18.04 18.97
N ASP A 58 -14.27 -18.09 20.30
CA ASP A 58 -14.96 -17.10 21.12
C ASP A 58 -14.00 -16.21 21.94
N HIS A 59 -12.70 -16.24 21.63
CA HIS A 59 -11.73 -15.35 22.28
C HIS A 59 -12.14 -13.89 22.05
N PRO A 60 -12.21 -13.04 23.09
CA PRO A 60 -12.78 -11.70 22.98
C PRO A 60 -12.04 -10.80 21.98
N ASP A 61 -10.78 -11.11 21.72
CA ASP A 61 -9.91 -10.37 20.80
C ASP A 61 -9.84 -10.95 19.37
N LEU A 62 -10.55 -12.06 19.10
CA LEU A 62 -10.57 -12.76 17.80
C LEU A 62 -11.98 -12.96 17.26
N ALA A 63 -13.01 -13.00 18.12
CA ALA A 63 -14.35 -13.42 17.75
C ALA A 63 -14.99 -12.57 16.63
N GLY A 64 -14.65 -11.27 16.52
CA GLY A 64 -15.12 -10.40 15.44
C GLY A 64 -14.28 -10.48 14.16
N ARG A 65 -13.26 -11.34 14.10
CA ARG A 65 -12.43 -11.64 12.92
C ARG A 65 -12.65 -13.04 12.37
N ILE A 66 -13.10 -13.98 13.19
CA ILE A 66 -13.33 -15.36 12.76
C ILE A 66 -14.58 -15.44 11.90
N ASP A 67 -14.44 -16.04 10.72
CA ASP A 67 -15.56 -16.37 9.85
C ASP A 67 -16.21 -17.67 10.33
N PRO A 68 -17.44 -17.64 10.88
CA PRO A 68 -18.09 -18.83 11.40
C PRO A 68 -18.45 -19.86 10.32
N ASP A 69 -18.42 -19.48 9.04
CA ASP A 69 -18.64 -20.40 7.92
C ASP A 69 -17.34 -21.06 7.43
N ALA A 70 -16.17 -20.58 7.89
CA ALA A 70 -14.85 -21.10 7.54
C ALA A 70 -14.11 -21.67 8.76
N VAL A 71 -14.81 -22.50 9.54
CA VAL A 71 -14.25 -23.25 10.67
C VAL A 71 -14.47 -24.75 10.49
N TRP A 72 -13.39 -25.53 10.46
CA TRP A 72 -13.44 -26.97 10.26
C TRP A 72 -12.56 -27.75 11.25
N ASP A 73 -13.11 -28.82 11.82
CA ASP A 73 -12.38 -29.84 12.57
C ASP A 73 -11.96 -30.95 11.60
N ALA A 74 -10.77 -30.83 11.02
CA ALA A 74 -10.25 -31.80 10.05
C ALA A 74 -9.92 -33.15 10.71
N ALA A 75 -9.62 -33.17 12.01
CA ALA A 75 -9.43 -34.41 12.76
C ALA A 75 -10.70 -35.26 12.86
N GLN A 76 -11.88 -34.65 12.78
CA GLN A 76 -13.18 -35.33 12.82
C GLN A 76 -14.02 -35.16 11.55
N ASP A 77 -13.47 -34.47 10.54
CA ASP A 77 -14.10 -34.07 9.29
C ASP A 77 -15.52 -33.48 9.46
N ARG A 78 -15.63 -32.39 10.24
CA ARG A 78 -16.91 -31.71 10.53
C ARG A 78 -16.76 -30.20 10.74
N PRO A 79 -17.83 -29.39 10.61
CA PRO A 79 -17.79 -27.98 10.98
C PRO A 79 -17.42 -27.76 12.45
N GLY A 80 -16.65 -26.71 12.74
CA GLY A 80 -16.18 -26.37 14.09
C GLY A 80 -14.65 -26.40 14.19
N GLY A 81 -14.09 -26.96 15.27
CA GLY A 81 -12.63 -27.10 15.40
C GLY A 81 -11.94 -26.03 16.26
N GLY A 82 -12.57 -25.64 17.37
CA GLY A 82 -11.82 -24.99 18.44
C GLY A 82 -10.96 -25.99 19.23
N PRO A 83 -10.08 -25.53 20.12
CA PRO A 83 -9.27 -26.38 21.00
C PRO A 83 -10.14 -27.41 21.75
N ILE A 84 -9.82 -28.68 21.59
CA ILE A 84 -10.47 -29.83 22.23
C ILE A 84 -9.66 -30.25 23.45
N ASP A 85 -8.34 -30.34 23.32
CA ASP A 85 -7.44 -30.80 24.37
C ASP A 85 -6.83 -29.64 25.19
N PRO A 86 -6.42 -29.86 26.45
CA PRO A 86 -5.83 -28.81 27.30
C PRO A 86 -4.52 -28.21 26.77
N GLU A 87 -3.79 -28.95 25.93
CA GLU A 87 -2.50 -28.55 25.37
C GLU A 87 -2.61 -27.73 24.07
N GLU A 88 -3.82 -27.65 23.47
CA GLU A 88 -4.09 -26.99 22.18
C GLU A 88 -4.20 -25.46 22.29
N ASN A 89 -3.13 -24.85 22.79
CA ASN A 89 -3.03 -23.39 22.99
C ASN A 89 -2.44 -22.66 21.78
N HIS A 90 -1.79 -23.40 20.88
CA HIS A 90 -0.89 -22.88 19.87
C HIS A 90 -1.60 -22.06 18.79
N GLY A 91 -2.67 -22.59 18.18
CA GLY A 91 -3.39 -21.91 17.11
C GLY A 91 -4.03 -20.59 17.53
N THR A 92 -4.48 -20.49 18.79
CA THR A 92 -5.02 -19.24 19.35
C THR A 92 -3.96 -18.15 19.42
N ALA A 93 -2.71 -18.49 19.79
CA ALA A 93 -1.60 -17.54 19.82
C ALA A 93 -1.16 -17.10 18.41
N VAL A 94 -1.13 -18.04 17.46
CA VAL A 94 -0.87 -17.77 16.04
C VAL A 94 -1.91 -16.81 15.47
N ALA A 95 -3.20 -17.09 15.67
CA ALA A 95 -4.30 -16.25 15.19
C ALA A 95 -4.20 -14.80 15.70
N GLY A 96 -3.82 -14.59 16.97
CA GLY A 96 -3.66 -13.26 17.54
C GLY A 96 -2.54 -12.44 16.92
N ILE A 97 -1.43 -13.07 16.54
CA ILE A 97 -0.34 -12.36 15.84
C ILE A 97 -0.82 -11.89 14.47
N ILE A 98 -1.64 -12.69 13.78
CA ILE A 98 -2.18 -12.33 12.46
C ILE A 98 -3.18 -11.19 12.61
N ALA A 99 -4.23 -11.38 13.41
CA ALA A 99 -5.42 -10.53 13.35
C ALA A 99 -6.13 -10.33 14.70
N ALA A 100 -5.44 -10.29 15.84
CA ALA A 100 -6.08 -9.73 17.04
C ALA A 100 -6.64 -8.33 16.74
N GLU A 101 -7.86 -8.06 17.17
CA GLU A 101 -8.57 -6.82 16.85
C GLU A 101 -7.92 -5.59 17.50
N ALA A 102 -8.04 -4.43 16.86
CA ALA A 102 -7.72 -3.16 17.51
C ALA A 102 -9.00 -2.59 18.16
N ASN A 103 -9.30 -3.05 19.37
CA ASN A 103 -10.60 -2.88 20.04
C ASN A 103 -10.46 -2.35 21.50
N ALA A 104 -9.25 -1.92 21.88
CA ALA A 104 -8.86 -1.44 23.20
C ALA A 104 -8.88 -2.51 24.31
N ILE A 105 -8.80 -3.79 23.96
CA ILE A 105 -8.48 -4.90 24.88
C ILE A 105 -7.20 -5.59 24.40
N GLY A 106 -6.52 -6.33 25.27
CA GLY A 106 -5.41 -7.16 24.81
C GLY A 106 -4.29 -6.45 24.05
N GLY A 107 -3.86 -7.10 22.97
CA GLY A 107 -2.87 -6.60 22.01
C GLY A 107 -3.53 -6.35 20.66
N VAL A 108 -2.75 -6.33 19.60
CA VAL A 108 -3.27 -6.17 18.22
C VAL A 108 -2.50 -7.09 17.27
N GLY A 109 -3.16 -7.59 16.25
CA GLY A 109 -2.52 -8.36 15.17
C GLY A 109 -1.78 -7.47 14.20
N VAL A 110 -0.96 -8.06 13.34
CA VAL A 110 -0.31 -7.36 12.21
C VAL A 110 -1.36 -6.83 11.22
N ALA A 111 -2.39 -7.62 10.95
CA ALA A 111 -3.50 -7.34 10.04
C ALA A 111 -4.84 -7.39 10.80
N PRO A 112 -5.13 -6.40 11.68
CA PRO A 112 -6.31 -6.40 12.55
C PRO A 112 -7.65 -6.26 11.80
N GLY A 113 -7.61 -5.96 10.50
CA GLY A 113 -8.75 -5.93 9.59
C GLY A 113 -9.03 -7.25 8.87
N ALA A 114 -8.11 -8.21 8.91
CA ALA A 114 -8.23 -9.47 8.17
C ALA A 114 -9.25 -10.43 8.80
N THR A 115 -9.89 -11.23 7.96
CA THR A 115 -10.82 -12.28 8.38
C THR A 115 -10.08 -13.61 8.54
N LEU A 116 -10.36 -14.36 9.61
CA LEU A 116 -9.70 -15.63 9.91
C LEU A 116 -10.62 -16.82 9.59
N GLY A 117 -10.08 -17.82 8.91
CA GLY A 117 -10.60 -19.19 8.91
C GLY A 117 -9.78 -20.08 9.84
N ALA A 118 -10.39 -21.06 10.49
CA ALA A 118 -9.71 -21.94 11.44
C ALA A 118 -9.91 -23.41 11.08
N TYR A 119 -8.80 -24.14 10.88
CA TYR A 119 -8.81 -25.54 10.49
C TYR A 119 -8.02 -26.35 11.50
N HIS A 120 -8.74 -27.08 12.35
CA HIS A 120 -8.18 -27.87 13.44
C HIS A 120 -7.62 -29.21 12.94
N VAL A 121 -6.35 -29.47 13.25
CA VAL A 121 -5.65 -30.74 13.00
C VAL A 121 -4.96 -31.22 14.28
N GLY A 122 -4.86 -32.54 14.46
CA GLY A 122 -4.29 -33.13 15.67
C GLY A 122 -2.77 -33.25 15.63
N PHE A 123 -2.11 -32.88 16.73
CA PHE A 123 -0.64 -33.00 16.91
C PHE A 123 -0.22 -33.99 18.00
N GLY A 124 -1.15 -34.79 18.52
CA GLY A 124 -0.87 -35.78 19.56
C GLY A 124 0.27 -36.75 19.18
N ALA A 125 1.15 -37.05 20.14
CA ALA A 125 2.33 -37.88 19.91
C ALA A 125 2.02 -39.33 19.45
N ASP A 126 0.81 -39.82 19.71
CA ASP A 126 0.35 -41.16 19.33
C ASP A 126 -0.30 -41.20 17.93
N LEU A 127 -0.46 -40.06 17.24
CA LEU A 127 -1.00 -40.01 15.89
C LEU A 127 0.03 -40.52 14.87
N SER A 128 -0.39 -41.46 14.03
CA SER A 128 0.45 -41.93 12.93
C SER A 128 0.62 -40.83 11.88
N PHE A 129 1.75 -40.89 11.16
CA PHE A 129 2.03 -39.97 10.06
C PHE A 129 0.89 -39.94 9.02
N ALA A 130 0.38 -41.10 8.62
CA ALA A 130 -0.69 -41.22 7.64
C ALA A 130 -1.99 -40.53 8.09
N VAL A 131 -2.43 -40.78 9.33
CA VAL A 131 -3.66 -40.16 9.86
C VAL A 131 -3.51 -38.63 9.93
N ARG A 132 -2.33 -38.15 10.32
CA ARG A 132 -2.08 -36.70 10.35
C ARG A 132 -2.05 -36.10 8.94
N ASN A 133 -1.49 -36.81 7.96
CA ASN A 133 -1.49 -36.36 6.57
C ASN A 133 -2.92 -36.24 6.01
N ASP A 134 -3.79 -37.22 6.28
CA ASP A 134 -5.22 -37.17 5.90
C ASP A 134 -5.90 -35.91 6.49
N GLN A 135 -5.58 -35.56 7.74
CA GLN A 135 -6.12 -34.34 8.37
C GLN A 135 -5.63 -33.06 7.69
N PHE A 136 -4.36 -33.01 7.27
CA PHE A 136 -3.84 -31.88 6.51
C PHE A 136 -4.51 -31.76 5.15
N GLU A 137 -4.66 -32.87 4.41
CA GLU A 137 -5.38 -32.89 3.12
C GLU A 137 -6.79 -32.29 3.27
N ILE A 138 -7.54 -32.74 4.29
CA ILE A 138 -8.86 -32.21 4.62
C ILE A 138 -8.79 -30.70 4.90
N ALA A 139 -7.85 -30.25 5.74
CA ALA A 139 -7.70 -28.85 6.10
C ALA A 139 -7.38 -27.96 4.88
N PHE A 140 -6.43 -28.35 4.02
CA PHE A 140 -6.08 -27.60 2.82
C PHE A 140 -7.23 -27.56 1.80
N ARG A 141 -7.93 -28.68 1.61
CA ARG A 141 -9.13 -28.74 0.75
C ARG A 141 -10.21 -27.77 1.23
N HIS A 142 -10.45 -27.71 2.54
CA HIS A 142 -11.41 -26.75 3.12
C HIS A 142 -10.92 -25.31 2.99
N ALA A 143 -9.64 -25.03 3.26
CA ALA A 143 -9.06 -23.69 3.06
C ALA A 143 -9.21 -23.19 1.62
N LEU A 144 -9.04 -24.07 0.63
CA LEU A 144 -9.28 -23.74 -0.78
C LEU A 144 -10.78 -23.51 -1.07
N ALA A 145 -11.65 -24.41 -0.59
CA ALA A 145 -13.10 -24.30 -0.79
C ALA A 145 -13.68 -23.02 -0.17
N ASP A 146 -13.18 -22.66 1.00
CA ASP A 146 -13.53 -21.47 1.74
C ASP A 146 -12.81 -20.24 1.20
N ARG A 147 -11.99 -20.35 0.14
CA ARG A 147 -11.31 -19.25 -0.56
C ARG A 147 -10.43 -18.41 0.37
N MET A 148 -9.59 -19.07 1.15
CA MET A 148 -8.55 -18.39 1.92
C MET A 148 -7.52 -17.77 0.96
N ASP A 149 -7.23 -16.49 1.13
CA ASP A 149 -6.18 -15.80 0.36
C ASP A 149 -4.79 -16.25 0.81
N ILE A 150 -4.64 -16.50 2.10
CA ILE A 150 -3.38 -16.86 2.76
C ILE A 150 -3.63 -18.09 3.64
N VAL A 151 -2.71 -19.03 3.65
CA VAL A 151 -2.77 -20.24 4.50
C VAL A 151 -1.51 -20.30 5.36
N ASN A 152 -1.69 -20.10 6.67
CA ASN A 152 -0.64 -20.10 7.67
C ASN A 152 -0.46 -21.50 8.26
N ASN A 153 0.76 -22.04 8.17
CA ASN A 153 1.14 -23.35 8.70
C ASN A 153 2.29 -23.19 9.69
N SER A 154 1.96 -22.96 10.97
CA SER A 154 2.94 -22.79 12.04
C SER A 154 3.40 -24.14 12.63
N TRP A 155 3.60 -25.13 11.77
CA TRP A 155 3.95 -26.52 12.08
C TRP A 155 4.90 -27.07 11.01
N GLY A 156 5.52 -28.21 11.29
CA GLY A 156 6.41 -28.90 10.35
C GLY A 156 6.46 -30.40 10.63
N ALA A 157 7.13 -31.15 9.77
CA ALA A 157 7.41 -32.56 10.00
C ALA A 157 8.44 -32.71 11.13
N THR A 158 8.28 -33.75 11.93
CA THR A 158 9.24 -34.06 13.01
C THR A 158 10.28 -35.10 12.57
N VAL A 159 10.20 -35.59 11.34
CA VAL A 159 11.06 -36.64 10.79
C VAL A 159 11.61 -36.13 9.46
N PRO A 160 12.93 -36.15 9.24
CA PRO A 160 13.53 -35.81 7.96
C PRO A 160 12.94 -36.64 6.81
N PHE A 161 12.91 -36.04 5.63
CA PHE A 161 12.38 -36.59 4.40
C PHE A 161 10.87 -36.89 4.39
N ALA A 162 10.17 -36.62 5.50
CA ALA A 162 8.73 -36.76 5.56
C ALA A 162 8.02 -35.63 4.79
N GLY A 163 6.83 -35.94 4.30
CA GLY A 163 5.92 -35.03 3.61
C GLY A 163 4.76 -35.79 2.99
N GLY A 164 3.86 -35.07 2.32
CA GLY A 164 2.68 -35.70 1.71
C GLY A 164 1.54 -34.77 1.37
N ILE A 165 1.81 -33.45 1.26
CA ILE A 165 0.79 -32.42 1.00
C ILE A 165 1.10 -31.59 -0.26
N TYR A 166 1.92 -32.14 -1.17
CA TYR A 166 2.40 -31.42 -2.35
C TYR A 166 1.24 -31.01 -3.26
N ASP A 167 0.35 -31.96 -3.55
CA ASP A 167 -0.77 -31.78 -4.47
C ASP A 167 -1.73 -30.70 -3.95
N GLU A 168 -1.97 -30.65 -2.64
CA GLU A 168 -2.87 -29.69 -2.00
C GLU A 168 -2.27 -28.27 -1.97
N VAL A 169 -0.96 -28.16 -1.75
CA VAL A 169 -0.24 -26.88 -1.83
C VAL A 169 -0.22 -26.37 -3.27
N GLU A 170 0.00 -27.25 -4.24
CA GLU A 170 -0.07 -26.90 -5.66
C GLU A 170 -1.49 -26.47 -6.06
N ASP A 171 -2.53 -27.15 -5.58
CA ASP A 171 -3.93 -26.79 -5.82
C ASP A 171 -4.24 -25.38 -5.29
N LEU A 172 -3.77 -25.04 -4.09
CA LEU A 172 -3.87 -23.68 -3.55
C LEU A 172 -3.17 -22.65 -4.44
N ALA A 173 -1.96 -22.93 -4.90
CA ALA A 173 -1.19 -22.02 -5.75
C ALA A 173 -1.77 -21.86 -7.16
N ARG A 174 -2.44 -22.89 -7.70
CA ARG A 174 -3.04 -22.88 -9.04
C ARG A 174 -4.47 -22.36 -9.07
N GLN A 175 -5.27 -22.68 -8.06
CA GLN A 175 -6.73 -22.45 -8.07
C GLN A 175 -7.16 -21.33 -7.11
N GLY A 176 -6.39 -21.12 -6.04
CA GLY A 176 -6.66 -20.11 -5.03
C GLY A 176 -6.77 -18.71 -5.63
N ARG A 177 -7.57 -17.84 -4.99
CA ARG A 177 -7.73 -16.42 -5.37
C ARG A 177 -8.05 -16.21 -6.87
N HIS A 178 -8.96 -17.03 -7.41
CA HIS A 178 -9.35 -17.00 -8.83
C HIS A 178 -8.18 -17.23 -9.81
N GLY A 179 -7.21 -18.07 -9.43
CA GLY A 179 -6.03 -18.37 -10.24
C GLY A 179 -4.82 -17.48 -9.96
N LEU A 180 -4.94 -16.46 -9.09
CA LEU A 180 -3.79 -15.70 -8.61
C LEU A 180 -2.90 -16.54 -7.65
N GLY A 181 -3.46 -17.60 -7.07
CA GLY A 181 -2.83 -18.50 -6.12
C GLY A 181 -2.95 -18.01 -4.68
N SER A 182 -3.40 -18.90 -3.79
CA SER A 182 -3.36 -18.66 -2.34
C SER A 182 -1.91 -18.66 -1.86
N ILE A 183 -1.59 -17.80 -0.90
CA ILE A 183 -0.23 -17.67 -0.37
C ILE A 183 -0.02 -18.69 0.75
N VAL A 184 0.83 -19.69 0.53
CA VAL A 184 1.09 -20.76 1.51
C VAL A 184 2.39 -20.47 2.27
N ILE A 185 2.30 -20.37 3.59
CA ILE A 185 3.41 -19.93 4.44
C ILE A 185 3.68 -20.96 5.54
N PHE A 186 4.94 -21.37 5.69
CA PHE A 186 5.37 -22.41 6.63
C PHE A 186 6.43 -21.91 7.62
N ALA A 187 6.36 -22.40 8.85
CA ALA A 187 7.44 -22.28 9.84
C ALA A 187 8.60 -23.22 9.50
N ASN A 188 9.82 -22.71 9.43
CA ASN A 188 10.96 -23.54 8.98
C ASN A 188 11.50 -24.56 10.01
N GLY A 189 10.94 -24.62 11.21
CA GLY A 189 11.37 -25.53 12.27
C GLY A 189 12.13 -24.86 13.43
N ASN A 190 12.32 -25.62 14.51
CA ASN A 190 12.80 -25.14 15.82
C ASN A 190 13.92 -26.00 16.43
N SER A 191 14.68 -26.76 15.63
CA SER A 191 15.66 -27.73 16.12
C SER A 191 17.08 -27.51 15.59
N ARG A 192 17.47 -26.24 15.38
CA ARG A 192 18.87 -25.87 15.08
C ARG A 192 19.89 -26.49 16.04
N ALA A 193 19.62 -26.46 17.35
CA ALA A 193 20.55 -26.98 18.36
C ALA A 193 20.75 -28.51 18.27
N GLU A 194 19.84 -29.21 17.58
CA GLU A 194 19.92 -30.64 17.31
C GLU A 194 20.59 -30.94 15.95
N GLY A 195 20.97 -29.90 15.20
CA GLY A 195 21.60 -30.03 13.87
C GLY A 195 20.61 -30.30 12.73
N GLU A 196 19.34 -29.88 12.88
CA GLU A 196 18.35 -29.97 11.80
C GLU A 196 18.62 -28.96 10.68
N ASP A 197 18.16 -29.32 9.48
CA ASP A 197 18.19 -28.48 8.28
C ASP A 197 16.78 -28.45 7.67
N GLY A 198 16.22 -27.25 7.47
CA GLY A 198 14.84 -27.06 7.00
C GLY A 198 14.62 -27.62 5.60
N GLY A 199 15.69 -27.70 4.81
CA GLY A 199 15.67 -28.29 3.48
C GLY A 199 15.42 -29.80 3.49
N LEU A 200 15.43 -30.50 4.64
CA LEU A 200 15.13 -31.93 4.70
C LEU A 200 13.64 -32.24 4.87
N GLU A 201 12.73 -31.27 4.76
CA GLU A 201 11.28 -31.51 4.72
C GLU A 201 10.73 -31.31 3.32
N LEU A 202 9.97 -32.29 2.78
CA LEU A 202 9.55 -32.25 1.37
C LEU A 202 8.72 -31.01 1.03
N GLN A 203 7.79 -30.62 1.91
CA GLN A 203 6.91 -29.47 1.64
C GLN A 203 7.64 -28.12 1.65
N HIS A 204 8.84 -28.02 2.24
CA HIS A 204 9.64 -26.78 2.18
C HIS A 204 10.30 -26.60 0.80
N ASN A 205 10.47 -27.68 0.05
CA ASN A 205 11.25 -27.70 -1.19
C ASN A 205 10.41 -27.55 -2.46
N VAL A 206 9.23 -26.92 -2.34
CA VAL A 206 8.31 -26.66 -3.46
C VAL A 206 8.25 -25.16 -3.75
N PRO A 207 8.16 -24.72 -5.03
CA PRO A 207 8.22 -23.30 -5.38
C PRO A 207 7.00 -22.48 -4.91
N TYR A 208 5.97 -23.15 -4.41
CA TYR A 208 4.72 -22.55 -3.95
C TYR A 208 4.75 -22.06 -2.50
N VAL A 209 5.75 -22.48 -1.71
CA VAL A 209 5.78 -22.25 -0.25
C VAL A 209 6.73 -21.12 0.12
N ILE A 210 6.32 -20.32 1.12
CA ILE A 210 7.15 -19.32 1.78
C ILE A 210 7.62 -19.90 3.13
N ASN A 211 8.89 -20.29 3.22
CA ASN A 211 9.49 -20.77 4.48
C ASN A 211 10.03 -19.59 5.30
N VAL A 212 9.69 -19.58 6.59
CA VAL A 212 9.96 -18.45 7.51
C VAL A 212 10.89 -18.83 8.66
N GLY A 213 12.01 -18.12 8.76
CA GLY A 213 12.95 -18.17 9.88
C GLY A 213 12.58 -17.22 11.03
N ALA A 214 13.17 -17.42 12.22
CA ALA A 214 12.82 -16.66 13.43
C ALA A 214 14.00 -15.85 14.00
N VAL A 215 13.80 -14.55 14.17
CA VAL A 215 14.76 -13.62 14.81
C VAL A 215 14.31 -13.14 16.19
N GLN A 216 15.28 -12.70 16.98
CA GLN A 216 15.13 -12.07 18.29
C GLN A 216 14.85 -10.58 18.18
N ASN A 217 14.48 -9.96 19.30
CA ASN A 217 14.25 -8.51 19.42
C ASN A 217 15.48 -7.60 19.23
N ASN A 218 16.62 -8.14 18.85
CA ASN A 218 17.84 -7.43 18.50
C ASN A 218 18.31 -7.72 17.05
N GLY A 219 17.51 -8.45 16.27
CA GLY A 219 17.78 -8.76 14.86
C GLY A 219 18.68 -9.98 14.66
N VAL A 220 19.18 -10.57 15.74
CA VAL A 220 19.98 -11.80 15.69
C VAL A 220 19.05 -12.99 15.59
N ILE A 221 19.43 -13.97 14.80
CA ILE A 221 18.71 -15.23 14.66
C ILE A 221 18.54 -15.92 16.03
N THR A 222 17.42 -16.61 16.20
CA THR A 222 17.11 -17.33 17.44
C THR A 222 17.88 -18.64 17.53
N GLY A 223 18.25 -19.07 18.74
CA GLY A 223 19.04 -20.30 18.92
C GLY A 223 18.34 -21.58 18.46
N TYR A 224 17.01 -21.55 18.30
CA TYR A 224 16.21 -22.68 17.83
C TYR A 224 15.89 -22.63 16.33
N SER A 225 15.89 -21.46 15.66
CA SER A 225 15.45 -21.34 14.26
C SER A 225 16.27 -22.25 13.36
N THR A 226 15.62 -23.28 12.81
CA THR A 226 16.26 -24.24 11.92
C THR A 226 16.75 -23.51 10.65
N PRO A 227 18.05 -23.60 10.31
CA PRO A 227 18.59 -23.00 9.09
C PRO A 227 18.26 -23.85 7.86
N GLY A 228 18.31 -23.26 6.67
CA GLY A 228 18.05 -23.97 5.43
C GLY A 228 18.21 -23.07 4.21
N ALA A 229 18.51 -23.66 3.05
CA ALA A 229 18.59 -22.92 1.79
C ALA A 229 17.20 -22.64 1.18
N ASP A 230 16.17 -23.28 1.71
CA ASP A 230 14.74 -23.17 1.36
C ASP A 230 14.07 -21.90 1.93
N LEU A 231 14.71 -21.21 2.88
CA LEU A 231 14.18 -19.99 3.49
C LEU A 231 14.00 -18.88 2.46
N LEU A 232 12.81 -18.29 2.42
CA LEU A 232 12.60 -17.03 1.69
C LEU A 232 12.91 -15.84 2.59
N ILE A 233 12.42 -15.86 3.82
CA ILE A 233 12.41 -14.68 4.69
C ILE A 233 12.47 -15.08 6.16
N SER A 234 12.75 -14.11 7.03
CA SER A 234 12.67 -14.25 8.48
C SER A 234 11.75 -13.19 9.10
N ALA A 235 11.26 -13.45 10.30
CA ALA A 235 10.40 -12.52 11.03
C ALA A 235 10.60 -12.64 12.54
N PRO A 236 10.05 -11.70 13.35
CA PRO A 236 10.08 -11.80 14.80
C PRO A 236 9.53 -13.13 15.33
N GLY A 237 10.40 -13.97 15.89
CA GLY A 237 10.00 -15.23 16.53
C GLY A 237 10.25 -15.23 18.04
N GLY A 238 10.98 -14.25 18.56
CA GLY A 238 11.31 -14.12 19.98
C GLY A 238 12.41 -15.08 20.44
N ALA A 239 12.66 -15.19 21.74
CA ALA A 239 13.57 -16.17 22.31
C ALA A 239 12.92 -16.91 23.46
N GLN A 240 13.51 -18.05 23.83
CA GLN A 240 13.10 -18.76 25.03
C GLN A 240 13.37 -17.87 26.25
N THR A 241 12.30 -17.47 26.94
CA THR A 241 12.38 -16.67 28.17
C THR A 241 11.59 -17.36 29.26
N ASN A 242 11.99 -17.13 30.52
CA ASN A 242 11.18 -17.58 31.65
C ASN A 242 9.80 -16.92 31.54
N GLN A 243 8.73 -17.72 31.54
CA GLN A 243 7.36 -17.26 31.47
C GLN A 243 7.07 -16.28 32.63
N ALA A 244 7.22 -14.98 32.37
CA ALA A 244 6.81 -13.95 33.31
C ALA A 244 5.38 -13.53 32.92
N ALA A 245 4.41 -13.84 33.78
CA ALA A 245 2.97 -13.62 33.55
C ALA A 245 2.56 -12.14 33.30
N SER A 246 3.49 -11.18 33.33
CA SER A 246 3.17 -9.76 33.22
C SER A 246 4.31 -8.85 32.73
N ARG A 247 5.42 -9.40 32.25
CA ARG A 247 6.56 -8.60 31.76
C ARG A 247 7.14 -9.27 30.51
N PRO A 248 7.12 -8.60 29.34
CA PRO A 248 7.71 -9.19 28.14
C PRO A 248 9.22 -9.31 28.33
N GLY A 249 9.71 -10.54 28.24
CA GLY A 249 11.09 -10.79 27.83
C GLY A 249 11.18 -10.68 26.31
N ASN A 250 12.08 -11.45 25.72
CA ASN A 250 12.19 -11.62 24.27
C ASN A 250 11.06 -12.51 23.68
N GLY A 251 9.97 -12.79 24.41
CA GLY A 251 8.82 -13.53 23.86
C GLY A 251 7.91 -12.65 23.00
N ILE A 252 7.03 -13.26 22.21
CA ILE A 252 5.96 -12.59 21.47
C ILE A 252 4.72 -12.51 22.35
N VAL A 253 4.15 -11.31 22.44
CA VAL A 253 2.91 -11.04 23.16
C VAL A 253 1.74 -11.18 22.19
N THR A 254 0.79 -12.04 22.53
CA THR A 254 -0.38 -12.38 21.69
C THR A 254 -1.51 -12.97 22.53
N THR A 255 -2.65 -13.25 21.91
CA THR A 255 -3.79 -13.95 22.51
C THR A 255 -3.39 -15.34 23.00
N ASP A 256 -4.13 -15.83 23.99
CA ASP A 256 -3.97 -17.16 24.57
C ASP A 256 -5.36 -17.72 24.88
N ARG A 257 -5.46 -19.00 25.23
CA ARG A 257 -6.78 -19.52 25.64
C ARG A 257 -7.24 -18.84 26.91
N THR A 258 -8.49 -18.39 26.92
CA THR A 258 -9.06 -17.54 27.98
C THR A 258 -8.94 -18.17 29.37
N GLY A 259 -8.73 -17.34 30.39
CA GLY A 259 -8.58 -17.77 31.77
C GLY A 259 -7.26 -18.51 31.99
N ALA A 260 -7.32 -19.68 32.64
CA ALA A 260 -6.13 -20.46 33.00
C ALA A 260 -5.89 -21.67 32.07
N ASP A 261 -6.61 -21.74 30.95
CA ASP A 261 -6.55 -22.86 30.02
C ASP A 261 -5.27 -22.78 29.16
N GLY A 262 -4.87 -21.57 28.79
CA GLY A 262 -3.72 -21.27 27.93
C GLY A 262 -2.32 -21.51 28.51
N TYR A 263 -1.30 -21.00 27.83
CA TYR A 263 0.08 -20.94 28.34
C TYR A 263 0.16 -20.14 29.66
N ASN A 264 -0.57 -19.04 29.74
CA ASN A 264 -0.64 -18.19 30.90
C ASN A 264 -1.69 -18.72 31.89
N LYS A 265 -1.24 -19.11 33.07
CA LYS A 265 -2.12 -19.67 34.13
C LYS A 265 -2.70 -18.60 35.06
N ALA A 266 -2.62 -17.32 34.70
CA ALA A 266 -3.25 -16.24 35.44
C ALA A 266 -4.79 -16.34 35.39
N SER A 267 -5.47 -15.84 36.42
CA SER A 267 -6.93 -15.86 36.48
C SER A 267 -7.56 -14.66 35.78
N GLY A 268 -8.71 -14.87 35.14
CA GLY A 268 -9.48 -13.80 34.47
C GLY A 268 -8.78 -13.28 33.22
N ALA A 269 -9.13 -12.06 32.78
CA ALA A 269 -8.67 -11.48 31.52
C ALA A 269 -7.14 -11.32 31.38
N ALA A 270 -6.40 -11.41 32.49
CA ALA A 270 -4.93 -11.42 32.44
C ALA A 270 -4.37 -12.74 31.88
N GLY A 271 -5.13 -13.84 31.97
CA GLY A 271 -4.77 -15.15 31.45
C GLY A 271 -5.10 -15.34 29.97
N ASP A 272 -5.97 -14.51 29.40
CA ASP A 272 -6.37 -14.51 27.98
C ASP A 272 -5.22 -14.12 27.02
N TYR A 273 -4.03 -13.82 27.54
CA TYR A 273 -2.87 -13.39 26.75
C TYR A 273 -1.59 -14.02 27.29
N THR A 274 -0.66 -14.30 26.39
CA THR A 274 0.66 -14.83 26.70
C THR A 274 1.76 -13.80 26.40
N PHE A 275 2.84 -13.84 27.17
CA PHE A 275 4.01 -12.96 27.02
C PHE A 275 5.27 -13.71 26.55
N SER A 276 5.13 -15.00 26.27
CA SER A 276 6.26 -15.91 26.06
C SER A 276 6.08 -16.83 24.85
N PHE A 277 5.10 -16.56 23.98
CA PHE A 277 4.97 -17.32 22.73
C PHE A 277 6.22 -17.10 21.87
N ASN A 278 6.71 -18.14 21.21
CA ASN A 278 7.95 -18.09 20.45
C ASN A 278 7.99 -19.18 19.37
N GLY A 279 9.15 -19.35 18.75
CA GLY A 279 9.37 -20.31 17.66
C GLY A 279 9.31 -19.66 16.28
N THR A 280 9.70 -20.40 15.25
CA THR A 280 9.32 -20.09 13.87
C THR A 280 7.81 -20.05 13.71
N SER A 281 7.07 -20.79 14.54
CA SER A 281 5.62 -20.71 14.67
C SER A 281 5.08 -19.32 15.06
N ALA A 282 5.87 -18.49 15.76
CA ALA A 282 5.53 -17.11 16.03
C ALA A 282 5.96 -16.15 14.91
N ALA A 283 6.99 -16.51 14.13
CA ALA A 283 7.47 -15.74 13.00
C ALA A 283 6.55 -15.84 11.77
N THR A 284 6.06 -17.05 11.44
CA THR A 284 5.13 -17.31 10.33
C THR A 284 3.92 -16.38 10.30
N PRO A 285 3.17 -16.18 11.41
CA PRO A 285 1.99 -15.30 11.40
C PRO A 285 2.32 -13.81 11.23
N PHE A 286 3.54 -13.37 11.52
CA PHE A 286 3.96 -12.02 11.14
C PHE A 286 3.99 -11.85 9.63
N VAL A 287 4.57 -12.81 8.91
CA VAL A 287 4.61 -12.80 7.44
C VAL A 287 3.19 -12.92 6.87
N SER A 288 2.34 -13.81 7.41
CA SER A 288 0.93 -13.92 7.03
C SER A 288 0.18 -12.58 7.15
N GLY A 289 0.39 -11.86 8.25
CA GLY A 289 -0.21 -10.53 8.42
C GLY A 289 0.33 -9.48 7.47
N VAL A 290 1.65 -9.45 7.22
CA VAL A 290 2.25 -8.52 6.24
C VAL A 290 1.72 -8.79 4.84
N VAL A 291 1.59 -10.06 4.43
CA VAL A 291 1.00 -10.43 3.15
C VAL A 291 -0.46 -10.00 3.08
N ALA A 292 -1.23 -10.09 4.16
CA ALA A 292 -2.60 -9.56 4.17
C ALA A 292 -2.66 -8.05 3.90
N LEU A 293 -1.73 -7.27 4.46
CA LEU A 293 -1.60 -5.84 4.17
C LEU A 293 -1.20 -5.59 2.70
N MET A 294 -0.29 -6.41 2.15
CA MET A 294 0.11 -6.32 0.73
C MET A 294 -1.08 -6.59 -0.21
N LEU A 295 -1.90 -7.60 0.08
CA LEU A 295 -3.04 -7.97 -0.75
C LEU A 295 -4.20 -6.96 -0.65
N GLU A 296 -4.39 -6.29 0.49
CA GLU A 296 -5.31 -5.15 0.57
C GLU A 296 -4.81 -3.98 -0.30
N ALA A 297 -3.50 -3.70 -0.24
CA ALA A 297 -2.87 -2.68 -1.05
C ALA A 297 -2.92 -3.02 -2.55
N ASN A 298 -2.81 -4.29 -2.93
CA ASN A 298 -2.93 -4.72 -4.32
C ASN A 298 -3.53 -6.13 -4.42
N PRO A 299 -4.84 -6.26 -4.61
CA PRO A 299 -5.49 -7.57 -4.73
C PRO A 299 -5.12 -8.29 -6.03
N GLY A 300 -4.54 -7.59 -7.00
CA GLY A 300 -4.13 -8.17 -8.29
C GLY A 300 -2.78 -8.90 -8.25
N LEU A 301 -2.08 -8.95 -7.11
CA LEU A 301 -0.82 -9.70 -7.00
C LEU A 301 -1.06 -11.21 -7.12
N GLY A 302 -0.27 -11.89 -7.95
CA GLY A 302 -0.16 -13.34 -7.92
C GLY A 302 0.79 -13.79 -6.80
N TYR A 303 0.76 -15.07 -6.43
CA TYR A 303 1.59 -15.55 -5.31
C TYR A 303 3.10 -15.38 -5.54
N ARG A 304 3.55 -15.42 -6.81
CA ARG A 304 4.95 -15.20 -7.18
C ARG A 304 5.36 -13.74 -7.02
N ASP A 305 4.44 -12.80 -7.30
CA ASP A 305 4.67 -11.38 -7.03
C ASP A 305 4.83 -11.12 -5.53
N VAL A 306 4.03 -11.80 -4.70
CA VAL A 306 4.16 -11.73 -3.23
C VAL A 306 5.53 -12.25 -2.78
N GLN A 307 6.00 -13.39 -3.30
CA GLN A 307 7.32 -13.92 -2.99
C GLN A 307 8.45 -12.96 -3.39
N GLU A 308 8.39 -12.40 -4.60
CA GLU A 308 9.39 -11.42 -5.05
C GLU A 308 9.40 -10.17 -4.17
N ILE A 309 8.23 -9.59 -3.88
CA ILE A 309 8.14 -8.39 -3.06
C ILE A 309 8.75 -8.66 -1.69
N LEU A 310 8.41 -9.78 -1.04
CA LEU A 310 9.01 -10.16 0.24
C LEU A 310 10.53 -10.33 0.16
N ALA A 311 11.04 -10.97 -0.91
CA ALA A 311 12.49 -11.14 -1.11
C ALA A 311 13.21 -9.78 -1.32
N LYS A 312 12.61 -8.87 -2.09
CA LYS A 312 13.22 -7.58 -2.46
C LYS A 312 13.03 -6.50 -1.40
N SER A 313 12.01 -6.63 -0.55
CA SER A 313 11.73 -5.68 0.53
C SER A 313 12.35 -6.07 1.87
N ALA A 314 12.87 -7.30 2.00
CA ALA A 314 13.44 -7.78 3.24
C ALA A 314 14.64 -6.92 3.69
N ARG A 315 14.71 -6.66 4.99
CA ARG A 315 15.79 -5.90 5.62
C ARG A 315 16.93 -6.82 6.04
N VAL A 316 18.16 -6.46 5.68
CA VAL A 316 19.35 -7.19 6.14
C VAL A 316 19.59 -6.86 7.61
N THR A 317 19.29 -7.82 8.49
CA THR A 317 19.59 -7.72 9.93
C THR A 317 20.85 -8.50 10.27
N ASP A 318 21.63 -7.99 11.24
CA ASP A 318 22.85 -8.65 11.73
C ASP A 318 23.89 -8.99 10.63
N PRO A 319 24.35 -8.00 9.84
CA PRO A 319 25.23 -8.25 8.70
C PRO A 319 26.61 -8.81 9.06
N ALA A 320 27.01 -8.75 10.34
CA ALA A 320 28.34 -9.15 10.81
C ALA A 320 28.44 -10.58 11.36
N ALA A 321 27.33 -11.23 11.73
CA ALA A 321 27.36 -12.51 12.45
C ALA A 321 26.99 -13.75 11.62
N THR A 322 26.53 -13.60 10.38
CA THR A 322 26.21 -14.71 9.45
C THR A 322 26.97 -14.58 8.13
N ASN A 323 27.01 -15.68 7.38
CA ASN A 323 27.60 -15.73 6.04
C ASN A 323 26.57 -15.31 4.99
N TRP A 324 26.40 -13.99 4.83
CA TRP A 324 25.60 -13.43 3.74
C TRP A 324 26.29 -13.64 2.39
N THR A 325 25.61 -14.28 1.45
CA THR A 325 25.98 -14.30 0.03
C THR A 325 25.38 -13.08 -0.67
N THR A 326 26.18 -12.41 -1.51
CA THR A 326 25.66 -11.44 -2.48
C THR A 326 25.53 -12.13 -3.83
N THR A 327 24.33 -12.12 -4.40
CA THR A 327 24.00 -12.77 -5.68
C THR A 327 24.41 -11.91 -6.88
N ALA A 328 24.16 -12.39 -8.10
CA ALA A 328 24.43 -11.68 -9.35
C ALA A 328 23.17 -11.03 -9.98
N SER A 329 22.02 -11.03 -9.28
CA SER A 329 20.72 -10.62 -9.83
C SER A 329 20.71 -9.20 -10.42
N GLY A 330 21.44 -8.25 -9.79
CA GLY A 330 21.67 -6.89 -10.31
C GLY A 330 20.49 -5.94 -10.18
N ASP A 331 19.37 -6.41 -9.62
CA ASP A 331 18.05 -5.77 -9.58
C ASP A 331 17.68 -5.22 -8.19
N TRP A 332 18.59 -5.26 -7.21
CA TRP A 332 18.33 -4.86 -5.83
C TRP A 332 19.39 -3.90 -5.28
N ASN A 333 18.96 -2.70 -4.87
CA ASN A 333 19.83 -1.68 -4.27
C ASN A 333 21.10 -1.43 -5.12
N GLY A 334 20.92 -1.32 -6.44
CA GLY A 334 21.99 -1.10 -7.42
C GLY A 334 22.95 -2.29 -7.60
N GLY A 335 22.59 -3.50 -7.19
CA GLY A 335 23.45 -4.68 -7.34
C GLY A 335 22.76 -5.99 -6.99
N GLY A 336 23.55 -6.98 -6.58
CA GLY A 336 23.05 -8.30 -6.19
C GLY A 336 22.25 -8.31 -4.89
N SER A 337 21.27 -9.20 -4.81
CA SER A 337 20.49 -9.45 -3.59
C SER A 337 21.37 -10.09 -2.51
N ARG A 338 21.00 -9.95 -1.23
CA ARG A 338 21.65 -10.63 -0.10
C ARG A 338 20.84 -11.87 0.27
N PHE A 339 21.52 -13.00 0.50
CA PHE A 339 20.87 -14.24 0.93
C PHE A 339 21.67 -14.93 2.05
N SER A 340 20.96 -15.54 3.00
CA SER A 340 21.53 -16.32 4.10
C SER A 340 20.67 -17.55 4.38
N ARG A 341 21.31 -18.66 4.78
CA ARG A 341 20.62 -19.86 5.27
C ARG A 341 19.98 -19.69 6.65
N ASP A 342 20.22 -18.55 7.30
CA ASP A 342 19.62 -18.23 8.60
C ASP A 342 18.43 -17.28 8.46
N TYR A 343 18.46 -16.38 7.46
CA TYR A 343 17.52 -15.27 7.33
C TYR A 343 16.72 -15.27 6.01
N GLY A 344 17.02 -16.18 5.06
CA GLY A 344 16.58 -16.03 3.68
C GLY A 344 17.13 -14.75 3.08
N PHE A 345 16.28 -13.93 2.47
CA PHE A 345 16.64 -12.59 1.98
C PHE A 345 16.77 -11.53 3.10
N GLY A 346 16.27 -11.79 4.31
CA GLY A 346 16.29 -10.83 5.42
C GLY A 346 15.08 -10.93 6.32
N MET A 347 14.94 -9.97 7.22
CA MET A 347 13.75 -9.85 8.06
C MET A 347 12.65 -9.09 7.31
N VAL A 348 11.40 -9.53 7.44
CA VAL A 348 10.23 -8.87 6.85
C VAL A 348 10.10 -7.41 7.30
N ASP A 349 9.86 -6.52 6.34
CA ASP A 349 9.55 -5.11 6.54
C ASP A 349 8.20 -4.81 5.85
N ALA A 350 7.18 -4.55 6.68
CA ALA A 350 5.81 -4.34 6.26
C ALA A 350 5.65 -3.05 5.43
N HIS A 351 6.37 -1.98 5.78
CA HIS A 351 6.35 -0.73 5.02
C HIS A 351 6.91 -0.97 3.63
N ALA A 352 8.13 -1.48 3.52
CA ALA A 352 8.77 -1.72 2.24
C ALA A 352 7.95 -2.67 1.36
N ALA A 353 7.44 -3.77 1.92
CA ALA A 353 6.63 -4.75 1.20
C ALA A 353 5.33 -4.14 0.66
N VAL A 354 4.59 -3.40 1.49
CA VAL A 354 3.30 -2.82 1.10
C VAL A 354 3.48 -1.69 0.08
N ARG A 355 4.52 -0.86 0.20
CA ARG A 355 4.81 0.17 -0.80
C ARG A 355 5.20 -0.42 -2.16
N LEU A 356 5.98 -1.50 -2.18
CA LEU A 356 6.24 -2.22 -3.43
C LEU A 356 4.96 -2.84 -4.01
N ALA A 357 4.08 -3.41 -3.19
CA ALA A 357 2.79 -3.93 -3.64
C ALA A 357 1.94 -2.86 -4.37
N GLU A 358 1.95 -1.61 -3.88
CA GLU A 358 1.29 -0.48 -4.56
C GLU A 358 1.91 -0.17 -5.93
N SER A 359 3.25 -0.22 -6.04
CA SER A 359 3.97 0.02 -7.29
C SER A 359 3.71 -1.05 -8.37
N TYR A 360 3.26 -2.24 -7.97
CA TYR A 360 2.94 -3.36 -8.87
C TYR A 360 1.51 -3.29 -9.43
N ARG A 361 0.71 -2.29 -9.05
CA ARG A 361 -0.66 -2.13 -9.55
C ARG A 361 -0.69 -1.94 -11.08
N GLY A 362 -1.60 -2.66 -11.72
CA GLY A 362 -1.80 -2.62 -13.17
C GLY A 362 -0.75 -3.40 -13.97
N ARG A 363 0.12 -4.16 -13.31
CA ARG A 363 0.98 -5.16 -13.96
C ARG A 363 0.19 -6.47 -14.15
N GLU A 364 0.64 -7.29 -15.10
CA GLU A 364 0.16 -8.66 -15.23
C GLU A 364 0.64 -9.46 -14.01
N ALA A 365 -0.26 -10.21 -13.40
CA ALA A 365 -0.02 -10.97 -12.19
C ALA A 365 0.78 -12.23 -12.51
N ARG A 366 1.86 -12.51 -11.79
CA ARG A 366 2.61 -13.76 -11.96
C ARG A 366 1.98 -14.89 -11.17
N THR A 367 1.48 -15.88 -11.91
CA THR A 367 0.74 -17.04 -11.36
C THR A 367 1.45 -18.37 -11.66
N ALA A 368 0.90 -19.47 -11.15
CA ALA A 368 1.41 -20.82 -11.40
C ALA A 368 1.18 -21.26 -12.85
N ALA A 369 0.23 -20.64 -13.56
CA ALA A 369 -0.06 -20.94 -14.96
C ALA A 369 1.01 -20.39 -15.92
N GLU A 370 1.72 -19.34 -15.49
CA GLU A 370 2.77 -18.65 -16.27
C GLU A 370 4.18 -19.03 -15.81
N MET A 371 4.28 -19.97 -14.87
CA MET A 371 5.55 -20.46 -14.35
C MET A 371 6.25 -21.30 -15.42
N LEU A 372 7.50 -20.94 -15.72
CA LEU A 372 8.36 -21.76 -16.56
C LEU A 372 9.23 -22.64 -15.66
N GLU A 373 9.35 -23.90 -16.02
CA GLU A 373 10.28 -24.85 -15.42
C GLU A 373 11.20 -25.42 -16.51
N LEU A 374 12.50 -25.30 -16.30
CA LEU A 374 13.54 -25.79 -17.20
C LEU A 374 14.38 -26.83 -16.47
N GLU A 375 14.48 -28.02 -17.04
CA GLU A 375 15.28 -29.11 -16.49
C GLU A 375 16.65 -29.22 -17.19
N SER A 376 17.64 -29.72 -16.46
CA SER A 376 18.95 -30.07 -17.03
C SER A 376 18.82 -31.22 -18.03
N GLY A 377 19.38 -31.04 -19.23
CA GLY A 377 19.15 -31.95 -20.36
C GLY A 377 19.90 -33.29 -20.34
N GLU A 378 20.86 -33.51 -19.43
CA GLU A 378 21.62 -34.77 -19.36
C GLU A 378 21.70 -35.31 -17.93
N ALA A 379 21.30 -36.57 -17.74
CA ALA A 379 21.53 -37.30 -16.51
C ALA A 379 23.03 -37.64 -16.35
N LEU A 380 23.46 -37.90 -15.11
CA LEU A 380 24.81 -38.38 -14.84
C LEU A 380 25.15 -39.60 -15.72
N PRO A 381 26.36 -39.67 -16.31
CA PRO A 381 26.75 -40.79 -17.18
C PRO A 381 26.89 -42.13 -16.44
N GLY A 382 26.80 -42.11 -15.11
CA GLY A 382 26.81 -43.25 -14.19
C GLY A 382 27.07 -42.78 -12.75
N PRO A 383 27.05 -43.70 -11.76
CA PRO A 383 27.33 -43.36 -10.37
C PRO A 383 28.69 -42.67 -10.20
N VAL A 384 28.69 -41.57 -9.46
CA VAL A 384 29.89 -40.77 -9.17
C VAL A 384 30.34 -41.07 -7.74
N GLN A 385 31.54 -41.65 -7.61
CA GLN A 385 32.14 -41.93 -6.31
C GLN A 385 32.48 -40.62 -5.59
N LEU A 386 32.14 -40.53 -4.31
CA LEU A 386 32.48 -39.40 -3.46
C LEU A 386 33.75 -39.71 -2.69
N GLU A 387 34.82 -38.97 -3.00
CA GLU A 387 36.06 -39.07 -2.24
C GLU A 387 35.95 -38.26 -0.92
N PRO A 388 36.19 -38.88 0.24
CA PRO A 388 36.12 -38.18 1.52
C PRO A 388 36.99 -36.92 1.55
N PHE A 389 36.42 -35.81 2.04
CA PHE A 389 37.07 -34.50 2.17
C PHE A 389 37.51 -33.86 0.84
N SER A 390 37.00 -34.36 -0.28
CA SER A 390 37.25 -33.78 -1.61
C SER A 390 35.91 -33.45 -2.27
N ALA A 391 35.75 -32.21 -2.70
CA ALA A 391 34.56 -31.82 -3.44
C ALA A 391 34.61 -32.36 -4.88
N THR A 392 33.55 -33.06 -5.28
CA THR A 392 33.31 -33.49 -6.65
C THR A 392 32.40 -32.47 -7.33
N SER A 393 32.82 -31.92 -8.47
CA SER A 393 32.02 -30.97 -9.25
C SER A 393 31.29 -31.66 -10.40
N ILE A 394 30.00 -31.39 -10.52
CA ILE A 394 29.09 -31.99 -11.50
C ILE A 394 28.43 -30.85 -12.29
N PRO A 395 28.69 -30.75 -13.60
CA PRO A 395 28.08 -29.70 -14.42
C PRO A 395 26.66 -30.08 -14.86
N PHE A 396 25.78 -29.08 -14.94
CA PHE A 396 24.48 -29.17 -15.61
C PHE A 396 24.38 -28.06 -16.66
N VAL A 397 23.60 -28.31 -17.72
CA VAL A 397 23.32 -27.31 -18.74
C VAL A 397 21.82 -27.06 -18.81
N ILE A 398 21.44 -25.80 -18.57
CA ILE A 398 20.09 -25.29 -18.87
C ILE A 398 20.17 -24.55 -20.19
N GLY A 399 19.46 -25.06 -21.21
CA GLY A 399 19.63 -24.64 -22.60
C GLY A 399 18.92 -23.33 -22.98
N GLU A 400 17.86 -22.98 -22.26
CA GLU A 400 17.07 -21.76 -22.47
C GLU A 400 17.26 -20.80 -21.30
N ASP A 401 16.88 -19.54 -21.51
CA ASP A 401 17.05 -18.51 -20.49
C ASP A 401 15.73 -18.18 -19.76
N VAL A 402 15.84 -18.03 -18.44
CA VAL A 402 14.74 -17.76 -17.50
C VAL A 402 15.27 -16.82 -16.42
N THR A 403 14.46 -15.85 -15.98
CA THR A 403 14.76 -15.11 -14.74
C THR A 403 14.42 -16.01 -13.57
N ILE A 404 15.42 -16.39 -12.77
CA ILE A 404 15.25 -17.38 -11.70
C ILE A 404 14.34 -16.83 -10.60
N GLU A 405 13.43 -17.68 -10.12
CA GLU A 405 12.68 -17.49 -8.87
C GLU A 405 13.07 -18.60 -7.88
N HIS A 406 13.02 -19.87 -8.33
CA HIS A 406 13.41 -21.03 -7.53
C HIS A 406 14.33 -21.96 -8.30
N VAL A 407 15.22 -22.65 -7.59
CA VAL A 407 16.06 -23.72 -8.13
C VAL A 407 15.86 -24.97 -7.29
N GLN A 408 15.59 -26.10 -7.93
CA GLN A 408 15.42 -27.40 -7.28
C GLN A 408 16.48 -28.37 -7.79
N LEU A 409 17.05 -29.13 -6.87
CA LEU A 409 18.04 -30.16 -7.14
C LEU A 409 17.56 -31.46 -6.52
N LYS A 410 17.21 -32.42 -7.37
CA LYS A 410 16.90 -33.79 -6.95
C LYS A 410 18.16 -34.63 -7.00
N VAL A 411 18.57 -35.21 -5.87
CA VAL A 411 19.76 -36.07 -5.80
C VAL A 411 19.44 -37.41 -5.16
N ASP A 412 20.05 -38.47 -5.70
CA ASP A 412 19.97 -39.84 -5.19
C ASP A 412 21.37 -40.35 -4.86
N PHE A 413 21.51 -41.08 -3.75
CA PHE A 413 22.79 -41.56 -3.26
C PHE A 413 22.74 -43.04 -2.89
N GLU A 414 23.86 -43.73 -3.09
CA GLU A 414 24.11 -45.05 -2.52
C GLU A 414 24.70 -44.88 -1.12
N THR A 415 23.92 -45.30 -0.11
CA THR A 415 24.35 -45.42 1.31
C THR A 415 25.11 -44.20 1.84
N VAL A 416 24.40 -43.09 2.04
CA VAL A 416 24.96 -41.85 2.62
C VAL A 416 24.18 -41.38 3.84
N ASP A 417 24.88 -40.72 4.76
CA ASP A 417 24.29 -40.00 5.89
C ASP A 417 24.34 -38.49 5.59
N SER A 418 23.19 -37.79 5.65
CA SER A 418 23.13 -36.36 5.40
C SER A 418 23.94 -35.55 6.42
N ALA A 419 24.26 -36.12 7.59
CA ALA A 419 25.20 -35.56 8.56
C ALA A 419 26.62 -35.41 8.01
N ASN A 420 26.98 -36.17 6.98
CA ASN A 420 28.29 -36.13 6.33
C ASN A 420 28.31 -35.32 5.03
N LEU A 421 27.18 -34.79 4.58
CA LEU A 421 27.07 -34.17 3.26
C LEU A 421 27.19 -32.65 3.29
N LEU A 422 27.99 -32.14 2.36
CA LEU A 422 28.05 -30.73 1.97
C LEU A 422 27.70 -30.63 0.49
N MET A 423 26.68 -29.83 0.18
CA MET A 423 26.25 -29.58 -1.20
C MET A 423 26.14 -28.08 -1.45
N GLU A 424 26.88 -27.60 -2.45
CA GLU A 424 26.87 -26.20 -2.89
C GLU A 424 26.55 -26.15 -4.38
N LEU A 425 25.61 -25.31 -4.75
CA LEU A 425 25.24 -25.05 -6.13
C LEU A 425 25.85 -23.73 -6.58
N ILE A 426 26.40 -23.72 -7.80
CA ILE A 426 27.02 -22.56 -8.43
C ILE A 426 26.22 -22.19 -9.69
N SER A 427 25.76 -20.95 -9.77
CA SER A 427 25.01 -20.43 -10.93
C SER A 427 25.90 -20.11 -12.13
N PRO A 428 25.34 -19.97 -13.34
CA PRO A 428 26.08 -19.54 -14.53
C PRO A 428 26.76 -18.16 -14.36
N GLU A 429 26.23 -17.33 -13.45
CA GLU A 429 26.78 -16.01 -13.13
C GLU A 429 27.78 -16.05 -11.96
N GLY A 430 28.02 -17.22 -11.39
CA GLY A 430 29.08 -17.49 -10.41
C GLY A 430 28.65 -17.36 -8.94
N SER A 431 27.37 -17.12 -8.66
CA SER A 431 26.83 -17.12 -7.30
C SER A 431 26.89 -18.51 -6.69
N ARG A 432 27.11 -18.59 -5.37
CA ARG A 432 27.31 -19.85 -4.63
C ARG A 432 26.32 -19.93 -3.48
N ILE A 433 25.45 -20.93 -3.50
CA ILE A 433 24.48 -21.20 -2.43
C ILE A 433 24.68 -22.61 -1.91
N ARG A 434 24.87 -22.73 -0.60
CA ARG A 434 24.98 -24.02 0.07
C ARG A 434 23.59 -24.57 0.35
N LEU A 435 23.22 -25.63 -0.35
CA LEU A 435 21.94 -26.32 -0.20
C LEU A 435 21.89 -27.09 1.13
N LEU A 436 22.90 -27.91 1.40
CA LEU A 436 22.98 -28.74 2.61
C LEU A 436 24.30 -28.52 3.35
N ASN A 437 24.24 -28.44 4.68
CA ASN A 437 25.41 -28.22 5.53
C ASN A 437 25.47 -29.17 6.73
N LEU A 438 25.93 -30.42 6.52
CA LEU A 438 26.14 -31.42 7.58
C LEU A 438 24.91 -31.56 8.49
N ALA A 439 23.78 -32.01 7.93
CA ALA A 439 22.52 -32.09 8.67
C ALA A 439 22.54 -33.26 9.66
N GLU A 440 22.93 -32.98 10.92
CA GLU A 440 23.17 -34.01 11.94
C GLU A 440 21.88 -34.67 12.47
N ARG A 441 20.73 -33.98 12.38
CA ARG A 441 19.45 -34.50 12.88
C ARG A 441 18.75 -35.40 11.86
N THR A 442 19.28 -36.58 11.60
CA THR A 442 18.65 -37.56 10.67
C THR A 442 17.62 -38.47 11.34
N ARG A 443 17.61 -38.53 12.69
CA ARG A 443 16.82 -39.47 13.50
C ARG A 443 17.01 -40.95 13.10
N GLY A 444 18.12 -41.27 12.43
CA GLY A 444 18.43 -42.60 11.94
C GLY A 444 17.76 -42.94 10.60
N GLU A 445 17.09 -41.98 9.96
CA GLU A 445 16.54 -42.15 8.62
C GLU A 445 17.66 -42.03 7.57
N PRO A 446 17.83 -43.02 6.67
CA PRO A 446 18.78 -42.91 5.57
C PRO A 446 18.29 -41.90 4.52
N TRP A 447 19.20 -41.47 3.63
CA TRP A 447 18.78 -40.74 2.44
C TRP A 447 17.72 -41.55 1.66
N PRO A 448 16.61 -40.93 1.18
CA PRO A 448 15.53 -41.66 0.52
C PRO A 448 15.98 -42.37 -0.76
N GLU A 449 15.57 -43.63 -0.92
CA GLU A 449 15.73 -44.36 -2.17
C GLU A 449 14.94 -43.68 -3.31
N GLY A 450 15.57 -43.47 -4.46
CA GLY A 450 14.95 -42.80 -5.61
C GLY A 450 15.12 -41.28 -5.61
N GLY A 451 15.85 -40.76 -4.62
CA GLY A 451 16.29 -39.38 -4.53
C GLY A 451 15.35 -38.44 -3.79
N PHE A 452 15.90 -37.30 -3.40
CA PHE A 452 15.23 -36.27 -2.62
C PHE A 452 15.51 -34.89 -3.20
N VAL A 453 14.52 -34.00 -3.14
CA VAL A 453 14.59 -32.66 -3.72
C VAL A 453 15.00 -31.64 -2.65
N LEU A 454 16.07 -30.90 -2.93
CA LEU A 454 16.46 -29.70 -2.21
C LEU A 454 16.15 -28.47 -3.06
N ALA A 455 15.59 -27.43 -2.47
CA ALA A 455 15.26 -26.20 -3.17
C ALA A 455 15.95 -24.98 -2.55
N THR A 456 16.08 -23.93 -3.36
CA THR A 456 16.47 -22.62 -2.84
C THR A 456 15.90 -21.48 -3.70
N PRO A 457 15.37 -20.41 -3.09
CA PRO A 457 15.11 -19.17 -3.78
C PRO A 457 16.37 -18.28 -3.86
N GLY A 458 17.52 -18.71 -3.31
CA GLY A 458 18.70 -17.86 -3.11
C GLY A 458 19.37 -17.31 -4.38
N PHE A 459 18.92 -17.73 -5.57
CA PHE A 459 19.37 -17.20 -6.87
C PHE A 459 18.34 -16.24 -7.51
N TRP A 460 17.32 -15.80 -6.77
CA TRP A 460 16.22 -14.97 -7.30
C TRP A 460 16.71 -13.75 -8.09
N GLY A 461 16.21 -13.61 -9.32
CA GLY A 461 16.53 -12.53 -10.25
C GLY A 461 17.80 -12.74 -11.08
N GLU A 462 18.55 -13.82 -10.88
CA GLU A 462 19.66 -14.17 -11.77
C GLU A 462 19.20 -14.80 -13.09
N LYS A 463 20.14 -14.89 -14.02
CA LYS A 463 20.01 -15.63 -15.25
C LYS A 463 20.08 -17.15 -15.02
N GLY A 464 19.03 -17.88 -15.41
CA GLY A 464 18.95 -19.33 -15.28
C GLY A 464 19.67 -20.12 -16.38
N GLY A 465 19.77 -19.57 -17.60
CA GLY A 465 20.37 -20.27 -18.73
C GLY A 465 21.89 -20.32 -18.68
N GLY A 466 22.49 -21.50 -18.86
CA GLY A 466 23.94 -21.67 -18.89
C GLY A 466 24.43 -22.92 -18.17
N ILE A 467 25.72 -22.90 -17.80
CA ILE A 467 26.38 -23.99 -17.09
C ILE A 467 26.23 -23.75 -15.59
N TRP A 468 25.60 -24.70 -14.92
CA TRP A 468 25.53 -24.81 -13.47
C TRP A 468 26.55 -25.83 -12.98
N GLU A 469 27.01 -25.70 -11.73
CA GLU A 469 27.87 -26.71 -11.10
C GLU A 469 27.34 -27.09 -9.71
N LEU A 470 27.15 -28.38 -9.46
CA LEU A 470 26.99 -28.93 -8.10
C LEU A 470 28.35 -29.36 -7.58
N ALA A 471 28.80 -28.74 -6.50
CA ALA A 471 29.92 -29.22 -5.69
C ALA A 471 29.38 -30.06 -4.52
N VAL A 472 29.64 -31.36 -4.55
CA VAL A 472 29.25 -32.31 -3.49
C VAL A 472 30.50 -32.83 -2.78
N MET A 473 30.49 -32.83 -1.45
CA MET A 473 31.56 -33.37 -0.63
C MET A 473 30.99 -34.19 0.52
N SER A 474 31.55 -35.39 0.72
CA SER A 474 31.34 -36.16 1.94
C SER A 474 32.48 -35.93 2.93
N VAL A 475 32.15 -35.84 4.22
CA VAL A 475 33.13 -35.84 5.32
C VAL A 475 33.18 -37.16 6.08
N ASN A 476 32.56 -38.22 5.56
CA ASN A 476 32.59 -39.54 6.16
C ASN A 476 34.04 -40.06 6.25
N ARG A 477 34.44 -40.52 7.43
CA ARG A 477 35.80 -41.04 7.70
C ARG A 477 35.90 -42.56 7.58
N ASP A 478 34.77 -43.25 7.48
CA ASP A 478 34.74 -44.69 7.34
C ASP A 478 34.97 -45.10 5.88
N SER A 479 36.24 -45.35 5.54
CA SER A 479 36.64 -45.80 4.21
C SER A 479 36.12 -47.19 3.83
N SER A 480 35.35 -47.86 4.69
CA SER A 480 34.67 -49.12 4.37
C SER A 480 33.26 -48.92 3.80
N VAL A 481 32.71 -47.71 3.91
CA VAL A 481 31.45 -47.31 3.28
C VAL A 481 31.76 -46.67 1.93
N ASN A 482 31.15 -47.19 0.87
CA ASN A 482 31.28 -46.63 -0.46
C ASN A 482 30.11 -45.67 -0.70
N GLU A 483 30.37 -44.36 -0.67
CA GLU A 483 29.35 -43.35 -0.89
C GLU A 483 29.40 -42.88 -2.34
N SER A 484 28.28 -43.02 -3.05
CA SER A 484 28.18 -42.64 -4.47
C SER A 484 26.95 -41.80 -4.72
N LEU A 485 27.07 -40.76 -5.53
CA LEU A 485 25.93 -40.07 -6.11
C LEU A 485 25.43 -40.87 -7.31
N LEU A 486 24.18 -41.33 -7.26
CA LEU A 486 23.55 -42.17 -8.26
C LEU A 486 22.92 -41.35 -9.38
N SER A 487 22.19 -40.29 -9.04
CA SER A 487 21.59 -39.35 -9.97
C SER A 487 21.57 -37.94 -9.37
N ALA A 488 21.60 -36.94 -10.25
CA ALA A 488 21.34 -35.56 -9.92
C ALA A 488 20.58 -34.91 -11.09
N GLU A 489 19.47 -34.26 -10.78
CA GLU A 489 18.60 -33.58 -11.74
C GLU A 489 18.37 -32.16 -11.21
N LEU A 490 18.68 -31.17 -12.03
CA LEU A 490 18.52 -29.75 -11.69
C LEU A 490 17.32 -29.20 -12.47
N SER A 491 16.38 -28.57 -11.78
CA SER A 491 15.34 -27.75 -12.40
C SER A 491 15.41 -26.30 -11.93
N VAL A 492 15.15 -25.39 -12.86
CA VAL A 492 15.12 -23.94 -12.62
C VAL A 492 13.73 -23.44 -12.98
N THR A 493 13.11 -22.78 -12.02
CA THR A 493 11.76 -22.25 -12.14
C THR A 493 11.77 -20.73 -12.12
N GLY A 494 10.98 -20.10 -12.98
CA GLY A 494 10.87 -18.64 -12.98
C GLY A 494 10.04 -18.06 -14.12
N ALA A 495 10.44 -16.87 -14.59
CA ALA A 495 9.70 -16.09 -15.59
C ALA A 495 10.42 -16.04 -16.95
N ALA A 496 9.62 -15.97 -18.02
CA ALA A 496 10.10 -15.93 -19.39
C ALA A 496 10.99 -14.71 -19.66
N GLY A 497 12.22 -14.97 -20.13
CA GLY A 497 13.17 -13.95 -20.53
C GLY A 497 13.84 -13.24 -19.36
N HIS A 498 15.14 -12.95 -19.51
CA HIS A 498 15.92 -12.20 -18.53
C HIS A 498 16.08 -10.74 -18.97
N SER A 499 15.30 -9.84 -18.36
CA SER A 499 15.48 -8.40 -18.54
C SER A 499 15.59 -7.72 -17.18
N ARG A 500 16.79 -7.21 -16.84
CA ARG A 500 17.06 -6.38 -15.64
C ARG A 500 16.46 -4.98 -15.77
N ARG A 501 15.20 -4.92 -16.22
CA ARG A 501 14.53 -3.66 -16.52
C ARG A 501 14.10 -2.94 -15.27
N GLU A 502 13.84 -3.64 -14.18
CA GLU A 502 13.45 -3.02 -12.91
C GLU A 502 14.57 -3.18 -11.89
N ILE A 503 14.89 -2.08 -11.22
CA ILE A 503 15.80 -2.06 -10.09
C ILE A 503 15.05 -1.49 -8.90
N ILE A 504 14.96 -2.32 -7.86
CA ILE A 504 14.25 -2.02 -6.62
C ILE A 504 15.23 -1.40 -5.63
N TYR A 505 14.85 -0.27 -5.05
CA TYR A 505 15.57 0.39 -3.98
C TYR A 505 14.75 0.34 -2.69
N THR A 506 15.43 0.03 -1.59
CA THR A 506 14.92 0.07 -0.21
C THR A 506 15.79 1.01 0.62
N ASP A 507 15.39 1.28 1.86
CA ASP A 507 16.20 2.10 2.79
C ASP A 507 17.58 1.49 3.11
N ASP A 508 17.78 0.18 2.88
CA ASP A 508 19.09 -0.49 3.00
C ASP A 508 20.09 0.02 1.94
N PHE A 509 19.64 0.69 0.88
CA PHE A 509 20.51 1.16 -0.20
C PHE A 509 21.67 2.01 0.31
N ARG A 510 21.44 2.85 1.33
CA ARG A 510 22.50 3.70 1.90
C ARG A 510 23.66 2.87 2.44
N GLU A 511 23.38 1.88 3.28
CA GLU A 511 24.41 1.01 3.84
C GLU A 511 25.07 0.16 2.75
N MET A 512 24.28 -0.34 1.79
CA MET A 512 24.81 -1.14 0.68
C MET A 512 25.76 -0.32 -0.22
N ALA A 513 25.41 0.93 -0.52
CA ALA A 513 26.23 1.85 -1.32
C ALA A 513 27.51 2.27 -0.59
N GLU A 514 27.45 2.48 0.73
CA GLU A 514 28.63 2.73 1.56
C GLU A 514 29.59 1.53 1.57
N ALA A 515 29.05 0.31 1.58
CA ALA A 515 29.84 -0.92 1.53
C ALA A 515 30.45 -1.19 0.13
N SER A 516 29.79 -0.74 -0.94
CA SER A 516 30.28 -0.90 -2.32
C SER A 516 29.79 0.22 -3.23
N SER A 517 30.72 1.10 -3.64
CA SER A 517 30.42 2.21 -4.58
C SER A 517 29.99 1.74 -5.97
N ALA A 518 30.22 0.48 -6.33
CA ALA A 518 29.71 -0.10 -7.58
C ALA A 518 28.17 -0.07 -7.66
N ARG A 519 27.48 -0.03 -6.51
CA ARG A 519 26.01 0.08 -6.42
C ARG A 519 25.47 1.48 -6.75
N GLN A 520 26.35 2.47 -6.92
CA GLN A 520 25.98 3.86 -7.21
C GLN A 520 26.02 4.18 -8.70
N THR A 521 26.04 3.16 -9.56
CA THR A 521 25.97 3.31 -11.02
C THR A 521 24.80 2.51 -11.56
N LEU A 522 23.91 3.19 -12.30
CA LEU A 522 22.78 2.62 -12.99
C LEU A 522 23.15 2.40 -14.47
N ALA A 523 23.67 1.21 -14.78
CA ALA A 523 24.12 0.83 -16.12
C ALA A 523 23.28 -0.33 -16.67
N GLU A 524 22.31 -0.01 -17.54
CA GLU A 524 21.47 -1.01 -18.21
C GLU A 524 21.44 -0.78 -19.73
N ALA A 525 21.61 -1.86 -20.49
CA ALA A 525 21.95 -1.80 -21.92
C ALA A 525 20.80 -2.11 -22.89
N SER A 526 19.62 -2.53 -22.40
CA SER A 526 18.50 -2.85 -23.29
C SER A 526 17.12 -2.50 -22.72
N GLY A 527 16.46 -1.53 -23.35
CA GLY A 527 15.10 -1.10 -23.02
C GLY A 527 15.05 0.04 -22.00
N ALA A 528 13.84 0.53 -21.75
CA ALA A 528 13.61 1.56 -20.76
C ALA A 528 13.59 0.95 -19.35
N THR A 529 14.37 1.53 -18.45
CA THR A 529 14.55 1.09 -17.07
C THR A 529 13.39 1.60 -16.19
N ILE A 530 12.96 0.77 -15.26
CA ILE A 530 12.05 1.05 -14.16
C ILE A 530 12.91 1.23 -12.92
N VAL A 531 12.97 2.45 -12.40
CA VAL A 531 13.58 2.73 -11.09
C VAL A 531 12.47 2.67 -10.06
N ASN A 532 12.46 1.65 -9.22
CA ASN A 532 11.42 1.46 -8.23
C ASN A 532 11.93 1.77 -6.82
N ALA A 533 11.73 2.99 -6.35
CA ALA A 533 12.09 3.44 -5.01
C ALA A 533 10.86 3.55 -4.08
N ALA A 534 9.78 2.79 -4.36
CA ALA A 534 8.57 2.84 -3.54
C ALA A 534 8.83 2.45 -2.07
N ALA A 535 9.79 1.56 -1.82
CA ALA A 535 10.20 1.14 -0.47
C ALA A 535 11.17 2.12 0.23
N VAL A 536 11.40 3.31 -0.32
CA VAL A 536 12.31 4.30 0.27
C VAL A 536 11.51 5.35 1.04
N THR A 537 11.93 5.64 2.27
CA THR A 537 11.29 6.66 3.12
C THR A 537 11.85 8.06 2.89
N GLY A 538 13.10 8.15 2.42
CA GLY A 538 13.75 9.42 2.06
C GLY A 538 13.33 9.95 0.69
N ALA A 539 13.58 11.24 0.46
CA ALA A 539 13.31 11.88 -0.82
C ALA A 539 14.10 11.25 -1.98
N VAL A 540 13.43 11.09 -3.12
CA VAL A 540 13.97 10.65 -4.40
C VAL A 540 14.01 11.86 -5.34
N GLN A 541 15.15 12.08 -5.99
CA GLN A 541 15.32 13.18 -6.94
C GLN A 541 15.80 12.63 -8.27
N LEU A 542 15.09 12.97 -9.34
CA LEU A 542 15.43 12.62 -10.71
C LEU A 542 15.48 13.88 -11.56
N ASP A 543 16.56 14.03 -12.32
CA ASP A 543 16.68 15.00 -13.40
C ASP A 543 17.25 14.29 -14.64
N LEU A 544 16.39 13.93 -15.58
CA LEU A 544 16.80 13.21 -16.79
C LEU A 544 17.65 14.06 -17.73
N ALA A 545 17.39 15.37 -17.81
CA ALA A 545 18.18 16.29 -18.62
C ALA A 545 19.63 16.42 -18.11
N GLN A 546 19.82 16.36 -16.79
CA GLN A 546 21.13 16.40 -16.14
C GLN A 546 21.71 15.00 -15.84
N ARG A 547 20.98 13.93 -16.15
CA ARG A 547 21.33 12.54 -15.80
C ARG A 547 21.63 12.33 -14.32
N MET A 548 20.90 13.03 -13.45
CA MET A 548 21.07 12.93 -12.00
C MET A 548 19.97 12.07 -11.39
N LEU A 549 20.37 11.14 -10.53
CA LEU A 549 19.48 10.39 -9.65
C LEU A 549 20.00 10.45 -8.22
N ASN A 550 19.10 10.68 -7.27
CA ASN A 550 19.38 10.56 -5.84
C ASN A 550 18.28 9.71 -5.21
N ILE A 551 18.68 8.67 -4.48
CA ILE A 551 17.77 7.78 -3.75
C ILE A 551 18.04 7.94 -2.26
N GLY A 552 17.11 8.54 -1.51
CA GLY A 552 17.21 8.62 -0.05
C GLY A 552 18.48 9.32 0.46
N GLY A 553 19.01 10.29 -0.29
CA GLY A 553 20.25 11.01 0.00
C GLY A 553 21.51 10.43 -0.68
N VAL A 554 21.43 9.27 -1.33
CA VAL A 554 22.56 8.64 -2.02
C VAL A 554 22.53 8.99 -3.51
N ALA A 555 23.60 9.62 -4.01
CA ALA A 555 23.74 9.91 -5.43
C ALA A 555 24.00 8.63 -6.24
N VAL A 556 23.31 8.51 -7.38
CA VAL A 556 23.44 7.43 -8.35
C VAL A 556 23.75 8.04 -9.72
N THR A 557 24.79 7.51 -10.37
CA THR A 557 25.19 7.93 -11.72
C THR A 557 24.37 7.16 -12.75
N ILE A 558 23.68 7.87 -13.65
CA ILE A 558 22.94 7.25 -14.76
C ILE A 558 23.90 7.13 -15.96
N ASP A 559 24.33 5.91 -16.25
CA ASP A 559 25.29 5.61 -17.33
C ASP A 559 24.72 6.00 -18.71
N ASP A 560 25.53 6.50 -19.64
CA ASP A 560 25.08 7.15 -20.90
C ASP A 560 24.09 6.32 -21.75
N ALA A 561 24.20 4.99 -21.71
CA ALA A 561 23.33 4.09 -22.47
C ALA A 561 21.95 3.87 -21.80
N THR A 562 21.82 4.17 -20.51
CA THR A 562 20.62 3.93 -19.72
C THR A 562 19.54 4.97 -20.05
N THR A 563 18.33 4.49 -20.31
CA THR A 563 17.10 5.29 -20.40
C THR A 563 16.16 4.90 -19.27
N ILE A 564 15.49 5.87 -18.64
CA ILE A 564 14.49 5.64 -17.60
C ILE A 564 13.12 5.84 -18.22
N GLY A 565 12.30 4.80 -18.23
CA GLY A 565 10.91 4.88 -18.72
C GLY A 565 9.89 4.98 -17.59
N THR A 566 10.25 4.56 -16.38
CA THR A 566 9.37 4.67 -15.21
C THR A 566 10.18 4.95 -13.97
N ILE A 567 9.69 5.86 -13.12
CA ILE A 567 10.22 6.06 -11.79
C ILE A 567 9.09 6.01 -10.76
N HIS A 568 9.27 5.17 -9.75
CA HIS A 568 8.44 5.14 -8.55
C HIS A 568 9.20 5.83 -7.41
N GLY A 569 8.56 6.84 -6.84
CA GLY A 569 8.89 7.46 -5.57
C GLY A 569 8.24 6.73 -4.40
N GLY A 570 8.59 7.16 -3.18
CA GLY A 570 8.24 6.47 -1.94
C GLY A 570 7.38 7.34 -1.01
N ASP A 571 7.79 7.40 0.25
CA ASP A 571 7.14 8.24 1.27
C ASP A 571 7.83 9.61 1.46
N GLY A 572 8.87 9.87 0.67
CA GLY A 572 9.65 11.10 0.66
C GLY A 572 8.95 12.29 -0.01
N ASN A 573 9.62 13.45 -0.01
CA ASN A 573 9.20 14.60 -0.79
C ASN A 573 9.98 14.60 -2.11
N ASP A 574 9.38 14.04 -3.14
CA ASP A 574 10.09 13.65 -4.35
C ASP A 574 10.08 14.76 -5.41
N ILE A 575 11.17 14.84 -6.18
CA ILE A 575 11.34 15.82 -7.26
C ILE A 575 11.74 15.09 -8.53
N PHE A 576 10.84 15.06 -9.51
CA PHE A 576 11.08 14.42 -10.81
C PHE A 576 11.05 15.42 -11.94
N ARG A 577 12.10 15.42 -12.76
CA ARG A 577 12.20 16.20 -14.00
C ARG A 577 12.49 15.30 -15.18
N GLY A 578 11.57 15.29 -16.14
CA GLY A 578 11.68 14.56 -17.39
C GLY A 578 12.57 15.25 -18.42
N ASP A 579 12.75 14.59 -19.56
CA ASP A 579 13.52 15.09 -20.69
C ASP A 579 12.63 15.26 -21.94
N GLY A 580 13.02 14.79 -23.12
CA GLY A 580 12.21 14.81 -24.34
C GLY A 580 11.52 13.48 -24.64
N ALA A 581 11.72 12.45 -23.81
CA ALA A 581 11.18 11.12 -23.96
C ALA A 581 10.00 10.87 -23.01
N ALA A 582 9.06 10.03 -23.45
CA ALA A 582 7.89 9.69 -22.64
C ALA A 582 8.29 8.91 -21.37
N THR A 583 7.94 9.47 -20.21
CA THR A 583 8.27 8.91 -18.90
C THR A 583 7.00 8.74 -18.06
N VAL A 584 6.95 7.64 -17.30
CA VAL A 584 5.92 7.42 -16.27
C VAL A 584 6.48 7.80 -14.91
N PHE A 585 5.90 8.83 -14.30
CA PHE A 585 6.24 9.30 -12.97
C PHE A 585 5.21 8.80 -11.96
N ALA A 586 5.64 8.19 -10.87
CA ALA A 586 4.77 7.75 -9.79
C ALA A 586 5.36 8.23 -8.45
N PRO A 587 5.17 9.50 -8.06
CA PRO A 587 5.88 10.11 -6.93
C PRO A 587 5.45 9.59 -5.55
N GLY A 588 4.35 8.85 -5.45
CA GLY A 588 3.96 8.23 -4.18
C GLY A 588 3.34 9.23 -3.20
N ARG A 589 3.73 9.14 -1.93
CA ARG A 589 3.22 10.00 -0.85
C ARG A 589 4.08 11.25 -0.72
N GLY A 590 3.75 12.12 0.22
CA GLY A 590 4.57 13.31 0.52
C GLY A 590 4.22 14.53 -0.33
N THR A 591 5.07 15.56 -0.26
CA THR A 591 4.92 16.79 -1.06
C THR A 591 5.86 16.73 -2.25
N ASN A 592 5.29 16.53 -3.43
CA ASN A 592 6.02 16.16 -4.62
C ASN A 592 5.99 17.24 -5.69
N ILE A 593 7.06 17.29 -6.49
CA ILE A 593 7.16 18.13 -7.67
C ILE A 593 7.46 17.22 -8.87
N THR A 594 6.63 17.29 -9.91
CA THR A 594 6.85 16.55 -11.16
C THR A 594 6.75 17.49 -12.35
N GLU A 595 7.82 17.54 -13.14
CA GLU A 595 7.97 18.32 -14.36
C GLU A 595 8.19 17.35 -15.53
N GLY A 596 7.22 17.20 -16.44
CA GLY A 596 7.28 16.19 -17.52
C GLY A 596 8.36 16.44 -18.57
N GLY A 597 8.66 17.71 -18.87
CA GLY A 597 9.51 18.06 -20.00
C GLY A 597 8.71 18.02 -21.31
N GLY A 598 9.28 17.41 -22.35
CA GLY A 598 8.58 17.10 -23.59
C GLY A 598 8.39 15.60 -23.75
N GLY A 599 7.31 15.19 -24.42
CA GLY A 599 7.00 13.78 -24.59
C GLY A 599 5.55 13.47 -24.21
N ALA A 600 5.20 12.19 -24.26
CA ALA A 600 3.89 11.70 -23.84
C ALA A 600 3.95 11.22 -22.38
N ASP A 601 4.30 12.15 -21.48
CA ASP A 601 4.52 11.84 -20.06
C ASP A 601 3.24 11.54 -19.31
N ARG A 602 3.37 10.74 -18.25
CA ARG A 602 2.24 10.33 -17.43
C ARG A 602 2.60 10.41 -15.96
N LEU A 603 1.70 10.98 -15.16
CA LEU A 603 1.76 10.91 -13.70
C LEU A 603 0.79 9.84 -13.21
N LYS A 604 1.28 8.82 -12.49
CA LYS A 604 0.46 7.84 -11.76
C LYS A 604 0.23 8.30 -10.34
N LEU A 605 -1.03 8.32 -9.92
CA LEU A 605 -1.50 8.71 -8.59
C LEU A 605 -1.95 7.47 -7.79
N LEU A 606 -1.84 7.54 -6.47
CA LEU A 606 -2.06 6.39 -5.57
C LEU A 606 -3.54 5.98 -5.45
N HIS A 607 -4.44 6.97 -5.54
CA HIS A 607 -5.86 6.82 -5.20
C HIS A 607 -6.79 7.14 -6.38
N GLY A 608 -8.10 6.96 -6.19
CA GLY A 608 -9.09 7.26 -7.22
C GLY A 608 -9.27 8.76 -7.40
N ILE A 609 -9.87 9.19 -8.51
CA ILE A 609 -10.02 10.62 -8.81
C ILE A 609 -10.82 11.36 -7.72
N ALA A 610 -11.77 10.68 -7.06
CA ALA A 610 -12.57 11.25 -5.98
C ALA A 610 -11.75 11.56 -4.70
N ASP A 611 -10.58 10.96 -4.55
CA ASP A 611 -9.71 11.12 -3.37
C ASP A 611 -8.77 12.34 -3.48
N TYR A 612 -8.87 13.10 -4.58
CA TYR A 612 -8.03 14.26 -4.85
C TYR A 612 -8.85 15.55 -4.97
N VAL A 613 -8.28 16.64 -4.47
CA VAL A 613 -8.79 18.00 -4.66
C VAL A 613 -7.82 18.78 -5.53
N GLU A 614 -8.33 19.37 -6.62
CA GLU A 614 -7.56 20.22 -7.51
C GLU A 614 -7.49 21.66 -6.94
N LEU A 615 -6.35 22.05 -6.35
CA LEU A 615 -6.21 23.34 -5.66
C LEU A 615 -5.87 24.51 -6.58
N ALA A 616 -5.20 24.28 -7.70
CA ALA A 616 -4.87 25.31 -8.69
C ALA A 616 -4.67 24.68 -10.08
N SER A 617 -4.89 25.46 -11.14
CA SER A 617 -4.70 25.02 -12.53
C SER A 617 -4.20 26.16 -13.43
N GLY A 618 -2.93 26.13 -13.79
CA GLY A 618 -2.32 27.11 -14.67
C GLY A 618 -1.11 26.54 -15.40
N PRO A 619 0.10 27.15 -15.30
CA PRO A 619 1.31 26.47 -15.75
C PRO A 619 1.57 25.17 -14.96
N SER A 620 0.95 25.04 -13.78
CA SER A 620 1.02 23.85 -12.93
C SER A 620 -0.37 23.45 -12.42
N ILE A 621 -0.57 22.15 -12.23
CA ILE A 621 -1.71 21.57 -11.53
C ILE A 621 -1.24 21.23 -10.11
N ILE A 622 -2.03 21.60 -9.09
CA ILE A 622 -1.78 21.16 -7.72
C ILE A 622 -2.89 20.23 -7.28
N LEU A 623 -2.54 18.97 -7.01
CA LEU A 623 -3.46 17.97 -6.46
C LEU A 623 -3.16 17.71 -4.99
N LEU A 624 -4.20 17.73 -4.17
CA LEU A 624 -4.14 17.35 -2.77
C LEU A 624 -4.89 16.03 -2.57
N GLY A 625 -4.17 14.97 -2.23
CA GLY A 625 -4.74 13.70 -1.79
C GLY A 625 -4.60 13.53 -0.28
N ALA A 626 -5.18 12.45 0.26
CA ALA A 626 -5.13 12.16 1.70
C ALA A 626 -3.69 12.02 2.26
N SER A 627 -2.75 11.55 1.42
CA SER A 627 -1.36 11.29 1.79
C SER A 627 -0.33 11.99 0.89
N SER A 628 -0.78 12.81 -0.08
CA SER A 628 0.11 13.48 -1.04
C SER A 628 -0.32 14.91 -1.34
N ARG A 629 0.66 15.75 -1.68
CA ARG A 629 0.47 17.06 -2.30
C ARG A 629 1.37 17.14 -3.52
N ASP A 630 0.79 17.04 -4.71
CA ASP A 630 1.52 16.90 -5.95
C ASP A 630 1.44 18.20 -6.77
N THR A 631 2.60 18.80 -7.06
CA THR A 631 2.74 19.95 -7.97
C THR A 631 3.22 19.46 -9.32
N ILE A 632 2.40 19.63 -10.35
CA ILE A 632 2.53 18.91 -11.61
C ILE A 632 2.63 19.93 -12.76
N THR A 633 3.65 19.81 -13.61
CA THR A 633 3.87 20.71 -14.76
C THR A 633 4.25 19.90 -15.99
N GLY A 634 3.70 20.25 -17.15
CA GLY A 634 4.07 19.62 -18.43
C GLY A 634 3.73 18.12 -18.52
N ILE A 635 2.74 17.65 -17.76
CA ILE A 635 2.25 16.27 -17.82
C ILE A 635 0.91 16.23 -18.57
N PRO A 636 0.84 15.65 -19.78
CA PRO A 636 -0.41 15.60 -20.55
C PRO A 636 -1.41 14.56 -20.04
N THR A 637 -0.99 13.59 -19.23
CA THR A 637 -1.85 12.49 -18.77
C THR A 637 -1.69 12.22 -17.28
N LEU A 638 -2.79 12.30 -16.53
CA LEU A 638 -2.88 11.93 -15.12
C LEU A 638 -3.62 10.59 -14.99
N GLN A 639 -2.95 9.57 -14.46
CA GLN A 639 -3.50 8.23 -14.26
C GLN A 639 -3.85 8.05 -12.78
N PHE A 640 -5.13 8.07 -12.48
CA PHE A 640 -5.69 7.73 -11.17
C PHE A 640 -5.90 6.21 -11.07
N ARG A 641 -6.23 5.72 -9.86
CA ARG A 641 -6.52 4.30 -9.64
C ARG A 641 -7.70 3.79 -10.46
N ASP A 642 -8.69 4.63 -10.68
CA ASP A 642 -9.99 4.30 -11.28
C ASP A 642 -10.16 4.84 -12.71
N GLY A 643 -9.16 5.52 -13.27
CA GLY A 643 -9.21 6.01 -14.66
C GLY A 643 -8.11 7.01 -14.99
N THR A 644 -8.20 7.60 -16.18
CA THR A 644 -7.19 8.51 -16.72
C THR A 644 -7.83 9.84 -17.10
N VAL A 645 -7.18 10.94 -16.74
CA VAL A 645 -7.52 12.30 -17.17
C VAL A 645 -6.48 12.78 -18.17
N VAL A 646 -6.94 13.18 -19.35
CA VAL A 646 -6.12 13.92 -20.32
C VAL A 646 -6.18 15.40 -19.95
N VAL A 647 -5.03 16.00 -19.71
CA VAL A 647 -4.91 17.41 -19.31
C VAL A 647 -5.11 18.29 -20.55
N GLY A 648 -6.15 19.12 -20.51
CA GLY A 648 -6.44 20.10 -21.55
C GLY A 648 -5.52 21.32 -21.52
N GLU A 649 -5.49 22.08 -22.61
CA GLU A 649 -4.67 23.30 -22.73
C GLU A 649 -5.37 24.54 -22.16
N ASP A 650 -6.71 24.54 -22.12
CA ASP A 650 -7.46 25.69 -21.61
C ASP A 650 -7.67 25.64 -20.09
N VAL A 651 -6.98 26.54 -19.39
CA VAL A 651 -7.06 26.71 -17.92
C VAL A 651 -8.47 27.04 -17.41
N LEU A 652 -9.37 27.50 -18.29
CA LEU A 652 -10.77 27.74 -17.93
C LEU A 652 -11.58 26.44 -17.83
N VAL A 653 -11.10 25.33 -18.39
CA VAL A 653 -11.69 23.99 -18.24
C VAL A 653 -10.76 23.14 -17.37
N ARG A 654 -11.08 23.05 -16.08
CA ARG A 654 -10.27 22.32 -15.11
C ARG A 654 -10.42 20.82 -15.32
N SER A 655 -9.39 20.17 -15.84
CA SER A 655 -9.50 18.78 -16.32
C SER A 655 -9.86 17.78 -15.23
N VAL A 656 -9.33 17.92 -14.01
CA VAL A 656 -9.64 16.99 -12.90
C VAL A 656 -11.01 17.31 -12.33
N PHE A 657 -11.33 18.58 -12.07
CA PHE A 657 -12.69 18.99 -11.67
C PHE A 657 -13.75 18.49 -12.66
N TYR A 658 -13.52 18.69 -13.96
CA TYR A 658 -14.49 18.32 -14.99
C TYR A 658 -14.71 16.81 -15.02
N ALA A 659 -13.64 16.02 -14.93
CA ALA A 659 -13.74 14.56 -14.86
C ALA A 659 -14.49 14.10 -13.59
N GLN A 660 -14.29 14.74 -12.44
CA GLN A 660 -14.99 14.43 -11.19
C GLN A 660 -16.50 14.69 -11.28
N GLN A 661 -16.91 15.80 -11.91
CA GLN A 661 -18.32 16.14 -12.07
C GLN A 661 -19.01 15.34 -13.18
N ASN A 662 -18.24 14.74 -14.09
CA ASN A 662 -18.73 14.12 -15.32
C ASN A 662 -18.17 12.71 -15.51
N GLY A 663 -18.71 11.76 -14.72
CA GLY A 663 -18.23 10.37 -14.71
C GLY A 663 -18.33 9.65 -16.07
N ASP A 664 -19.26 10.06 -16.94
CA ASP A 664 -19.37 9.54 -18.31
C ASP A 664 -18.19 9.99 -19.20
N VAL A 665 -17.74 11.24 -19.05
CA VAL A 665 -16.56 11.79 -19.75
C VAL A 665 -15.29 11.12 -19.25
N PHE A 666 -15.17 10.96 -17.93
CA PHE A 666 -14.03 10.28 -17.29
C PHE A 666 -13.95 8.81 -17.73
N ALA A 667 -15.06 8.07 -17.72
CA ALA A 667 -15.10 6.68 -18.17
C ALA A 667 -14.77 6.53 -19.67
N ALA A 668 -15.09 7.54 -20.48
CA ALA A 668 -14.76 7.56 -21.90
C ALA A 668 -13.32 8.00 -22.20
N GLY A 669 -12.57 8.52 -21.22
CA GLY A 669 -11.19 8.99 -21.39
C GLY A 669 -11.07 10.21 -22.32
N LEU A 670 -12.11 11.05 -22.38
CA LEU A 670 -12.13 12.24 -23.24
C LEU A 670 -11.41 13.42 -22.57
N ALA A 671 -10.72 14.25 -23.37
CA ALA A 671 -10.15 15.51 -22.89
C ALA A 671 -11.28 16.49 -22.51
N ALA A 672 -11.16 17.09 -21.32
CA ALA A 672 -12.23 17.89 -20.73
C ALA A 672 -12.60 19.12 -21.55
N ASP A 673 -11.60 19.87 -22.02
CA ASP A 673 -11.76 21.05 -22.87
C ASP A 673 -12.40 20.72 -24.22
N ALA A 674 -11.90 19.69 -24.90
CA ALA A 674 -12.45 19.22 -26.17
C ALA A 674 -13.91 18.76 -26.02
N HIS A 675 -14.24 18.04 -24.95
CA HIS A 675 -15.62 17.65 -24.66
C HIS A 675 -16.50 18.86 -24.34
N TYR A 676 -16.01 19.77 -23.50
CA TYR A 676 -16.75 20.96 -23.11
C TYR A 676 -17.12 21.80 -24.33
N ASP A 677 -16.16 22.07 -25.22
CA ASP A 677 -16.34 22.86 -26.43
C ASP A 677 -17.31 22.23 -27.43
N ALA A 678 -17.23 20.91 -27.60
CA ALA A 678 -18.09 20.19 -28.53
C ALA A 678 -19.52 20.00 -28.02
N HIS A 679 -19.67 19.72 -26.71
CA HIS A 679 -20.93 19.23 -26.13
C HIS A 679 -21.24 19.83 -24.75
N GLY A 680 -20.25 19.93 -23.87
CA GLY A 680 -20.49 20.21 -22.46
C GLY A 680 -21.24 21.51 -22.18
N TRP A 681 -20.95 22.58 -22.92
CA TRP A 681 -21.68 23.84 -22.74
C TRP A 681 -23.16 23.77 -23.16
N GLN A 682 -23.48 22.92 -24.14
CA GLN A 682 -24.86 22.70 -24.60
C GLN A 682 -25.64 21.87 -23.59
N GLU A 683 -24.95 20.94 -22.95
CA GLU A 683 -25.48 20.07 -21.90
C GLU A 683 -25.58 20.78 -20.54
N GLY A 684 -25.04 22.00 -20.43
CA GLY A 684 -25.08 22.80 -19.20
C GLY A 684 -24.10 22.32 -18.12
N ARG A 685 -23.05 21.57 -18.50
CA ARG A 685 -21.99 21.12 -17.59
C ARG A 685 -21.08 22.29 -17.24
N ASP A 686 -20.58 22.35 -16.02
CA ASP A 686 -19.71 23.44 -15.58
C ASP A 686 -18.23 23.10 -15.86
N PRO A 687 -17.44 24.02 -16.46
CA PRO A 687 -16.04 23.77 -16.81
C PRO A 687 -15.09 23.88 -15.61
N ASN A 688 -15.52 24.59 -14.55
CA ASN A 688 -14.80 24.77 -13.29
C ASN A 688 -15.78 25.22 -12.20
N ALA A 689 -15.35 25.26 -10.94
CA ALA A 689 -16.20 25.60 -9.79
C ALA A 689 -16.70 27.07 -9.74
N TRP A 690 -16.14 27.96 -10.56
CA TRP A 690 -16.42 29.40 -10.57
C TRP A 690 -17.15 29.87 -11.84
N PHE A 691 -17.46 28.95 -12.76
CA PHE A 691 -18.25 29.23 -13.96
C PHE A 691 -19.45 28.31 -14.01
N SER A 692 -20.66 28.87 -13.92
CA SER A 692 -21.89 28.09 -14.08
C SER A 692 -22.42 28.26 -15.49
N THR A 693 -22.26 27.24 -16.32
CA THR A 693 -22.76 27.23 -17.69
C THR A 693 -24.26 27.45 -17.74
N LYS A 694 -24.99 26.81 -16.82
CA LYS A 694 -26.44 26.94 -16.74
C LYS A 694 -26.87 28.35 -16.35
N ALA A 695 -26.26 28.94 -15.32
CA ALA A 695 -26.59 30.30 -14.89
C ALA A 695 -26.20 31.36 -15.93
N TYR A 696 -25.02 31.21 -16.53
CA TYR A 696 -24.54 32.14 -17.53
C TYR A 696 -25.42 32.12 -18.78
N LEU A 697 -25.78 30.94 -19.29
CA LEU A 697 -26.71 30.81 -20.42
C LEU A 697 -28.12 31.30 -20.10
N ALA A 698 -28.59 31.16 -18.87
CA ALA A 698 -29.91 31.67 -18.48
C ALA A 698 -29.93 33.20 -18.54
N ASN A 699 -28.90 33.87 -17.99
CA ASN A 699 -28.77 35.33 -17.99
C ASN A 699 -28.42 35.90 -19.37
N HIS A 700 -27.89 35.07 -20.27
CA HIS A 700 -27.48 35.45 -21.62
C HIS A 700 -28.07 34.51 -22.69
N ALA A 701 -29.39 34.32 -22.67
CA ALA A 701 -30.10 33.35 -23.52
C ALA A 701 -29.78 33.46 -25.03
N TRP A 702 -29.45 34.66 -25.50
CA TRP A 702 -29.05 34.92 -26.89
C TRP A 702 -27.79 34.15 -27.32
N LEU A 703 -26.90 33.78 -26.40
CA LEU A 703 -25.71 32.96 -26.70
C LEU A 703 -26.10 31.58 -27.22
N ARG A 704 -27.11 30.96 -26.58
CA ARG A 704 -27.64 29.66 -26.99
C ARG A 704 -28.31 29.76 -28.36
N GLU A 705 -29.07 30.82 -28.62
CA GLU A 705 -29.72 31.06 -29.91
C GLU A 705 -28.69 31.29 -31.04
N ALA A 706 -27.58 31.95 -30.73
CA ALA A 706 -26.49 32.21 -31.67
C ALA A 706 -25.51 31.04 -31.84
N GLY A 707 -25.64 29.97 -31.03
CA GLY A 707 -24.70 28.84 -31.04
C GLY A 707 -23.30 29.20 -30.53
N ILE A 708 -23.18 30.19 -29.64
CA ILE A 708 -21.92 30.68 -29.11
C ILE A 708 -21.63 29.99 -27.78
N ASN A 709 -20.44 29.40 -27.65
CA ASN A 709 -19.97 28.83 -26.38
C ASN A 709 -19.88 29.94 -25.31
N PRO A 710 -20.60 29.82 -24.18
CA PRO A 710 -20.63 30.84 -23.14
C PRO A 710 -19.27 31.08 -22.48
N LEU A 711 -18.44 30.04 -22.33
CA LEU A 711 -17.11 30.19 -21.74
C LEU A 711 -16.18 30.97 -22.67
N SER A 712 -16.20 30.65 -23.97
CA SER A 712 -15.42 31.37 -24.99
C SER A 712 -15.87 32.83 -25.11
N TYR A 713 -17.18 33.09 -25.03
CA TYR A 713 -17.70 34.46 -25.02
C TYR A 713 -17.28 35.22 -23.76
N TYR A 714 -17.38 34.59 -22.59
CA TYR A 714 -16.91 35.20 -21.34
C TYR A 714 -15.43 35.55 -21.44
N ASP A 715 -14.58 34.62 -21.88
CA ASP A 715 -13.13 34.82 -22.01
C ASP A 715 -12.76 35.97 -22.95
N ALA A 716 -13.46 36.05 -24.08
CA ALA A 716 -13.22 37.08 -25.08
C ALA A 716 -13.79 38.46 -24.69
N GLU A 717 -15.04 38.53 -24.23
CA GLU A 717 -15.78 39.79 -24.11
C GLU A 717 -16.60 39.92 -22.81
N GLY A 718 -17.17 38.83 -22.29
CA GLY A 718 -18.13 38.91 -21.17
C GLY A 718 -17.57 39.56 -19.91
N TRP A 719 -16.36 39.19 -19.49
CA TRP A 719 -15.74 39.79 -18.30
C TRP A 719 -15.47 41.29 -18.46
N LYS A 720 -15.20 41.77 -19.69
CA LYS A 720 -14.97 43.20 -19.97
C LYS A 720 -16.23 44.03 -19.82
N LEU A 721 -17.40 43.39 -19.99
CA LEU A 721 -18.72 43.99 -19.82
C LEU A 721 -19.24 43.85 -18.39
N GLY A 722 -18.45 43.28 -17.47
CA GLY A 722 -18.85 43.00 -16.09
C GLY A 722 -19.91 41.89 -15.99
N HIS A 723 -19.93 40.95 -16.93
CA HIS A 723 -20.79 39.77 -16.83
C HIS A 723 -20.13 38.70 -15.97
N ASP A 724 -20.72 38.39 -14.83
CA ASP A 724 -20.13 37.44 -13.89
C ASP A 724 -20.34 35.98 -14.31
N PRO A 725 -19.31 35.12 -14.20
CA PRO A 725 -19.35 33.74 -14.65
C PRO A 725 -20.21 32.83 -13.76
N SER A 726 -20.41 33.19 -12.49
CA SER A 726 -21.28 32.49 -11.53
C SER A 726 -21.56 33.37 -10.32
N ALA A 727 -22.48 32.95 -9.44
CA ALA A 727 -22.70 33.60 -8.15
C ALA A 727 -21.46 33.56 -7.21
N ALA A 728 -20.52 32.64 -7.47
CA ALA A 728 -19.34 32.43 -6.64
C ALA A 728 -18.12 33.27 -7.07
N PHE A 729 -18.20 34.04 -8.16
CA PHE A 729 -17.07 34.82 -8.66
C PHE A 729 -17.52 36.14 -9.28
N ASP A 730 -17.20 37.24 -8.61
CA ASP A 730 -17.42 38.60 -9.08
C ASP A 730 -16.20 39.12 -9.82
N SER A 731 -16.36 39.33 -11.13
CA SER A 731 -15.29 39.76 -12.03
C SER A 731 -14.81 41.18 -11.70
N SER A 732 -15.74 42.05 -11.33
CA SER A 732 -15.47 43.47 -11.08
C SER A 732 -14.79 43.67 -9.73
N LEU A 733 -15.26 43.00 -8.69
CA LEU A 733 -14.63 43.02 -7.37
C LEU A 733 -13.25 42.35 -7.39
N TYR A 734 -13.09 41.24 -8.12
CA TYR A 734 -11.77 40.63 -8.26
C TYR A 734 -10.77 41.63 -8.86
N LEU A 735 -11.13 42.34 -9.93
CA LEU A 735 -10.27 43.37 -10.54
C LEU A 735 -10.04 44.56 -9.61
N HIS A 736 -11.03 44.95 -8.81
CA HIS A 736 -10.91 46.04 -7.83
C HIS A 736 -9.87 45.71 -6.74
N PHE A 737 -9.91 44.51 -6.18
CA PHE A 737 -8.94 44.07 -5.16
C PHE A 737 -7.57 43.69 -5.75
N ASN A 738 -7.50 43.51 -7.07
CA ASN A 738 -6.30 43.11 -7.79
C ASN A 738 -5.96 44.14 -8.89
N PRO A 739 -5.54 45.36 -8.51
CA PRO A 739 -5.32 46.45 -9.46
C PRO A 739 -4.18 46.17 -10.47
N ASP A 740 -3.27 45.26 -10.15
CA ASP A 740 -2.23 44.77 -11.05
C ASP A 740 -2.82 43.95 -12.21
N VAL A 741 -3.81 43.08 -11.93
CA VAL A 741 -4.54 42.29 -12.93
C VAL A 741 -5.37 43.20 -13.82
N ALA A 742 -6.05 44.18 -13.21
CA ALA A 742 -6.81 45.19 -13.93
C ALA A 742 -5.93 46.04 -14.86
N ALA A 743 -4.77 46.51 -14.37
CA ALA A 743 -3.84 47.30 -15.16
C ALA A 743 -3.24 46.51 -16.33
N ALA A 744 -3.04 45.20 -16.17
CA ALA A 744 -2.58 44.31 -17.22
C ALA A 744 -3.67 43.94 -18.24
N GLY A 745 -4.94 44.28 -17.98
CA GLY A 745 -6.07 43.93 -18.84
C GLY A 745 -6.30 42.42 -18.95
N MET A 746 -5.98 41.67 -17.89
CA MET A 746 -6.14 40.21 -17.85
C MET A 746 -7.56 39.81 -17.47
N ASN A 747 -8.06 38.71 -18.05
CA ASN A 747 -9.31 38.09 -17.63
C ASN A 747 -9.21 37.67 -16.15
N PRO A 748 -10.11 38.14 -15.27
CA PRO A 748 -10.03 37.90 -13.83
C PRO A 748 -10.17 36.43 -13.45
N LEU A 749 -11.10 35.69 -14.08
CA LEU A 749 -11.28 34.26 -13.80
C LEU A 749 -10.09 33.44 -14.33
N ARG A 750 -9.58 33.77 -15.52
CA ARG A 750 -8.40 33.10 -16.09
C ARG A 750 -7.17 33.34 -15.19
N HIS A 751 -7.00 34.56 -14.70
CA HIS A 751 -5.95 34.90 -13.74
C HIS A 751 -6.12 34.14 -12.42
N TRP A 752 -7.33 34.13 -11.87
CA TRP A 752 -7.66 33.42 -10.63
C TRP A 752 -7.33 31.92 -10.70
N LEU A 753 -7.75 31.26 -11.79
CA LEU A 753 -7.51 29.84 -12.01
C LEU A 753 -6.03 29.53 -12.21
N SER A 754 -5.33 30.36 -13.00
CA SER A 754 -3.94 30.10 -13.39
C SER A 754 -2.91 30.38 -12.30
N VAL A 755 -3.03 31.50 -11.59
CA VAL A 755 -2.01 31.95 -10.63
C VAL A 755 -2.60 32.56 -9.37
N GLY A 756 -3.78 33.18 -9.43
CA GLY A 756 -4.32 33.95 -8.30
C GLY A 756 -4.54 33.13 -7.04
N GLN A 757 -4.97 31.87 -7.17
CA GLN A 757 -5.10 30.94 -6.04
C GLN A 757 -3.74 30.63 -5.40
N ALA A 758 -2.71 30.37 -6.21
CA ALA A 758 -1.36 30.07 -5.74
C ALA A 758 -0.71 31.27 -5.04
N GLU A 759 -1.07 32.50 -5.42
CA GLU A 759 -0.65 33.74 -4.78
C GLU A 759 -1.42 34.07 -3.49
N GLY A 760 -2.41 33.25 -3.11
CA GLY A 760 -3.24 33.47 -1.94
C GLY A 760 -4.22 34.63 -2.08
N ARG A 761 -4.58 35.02 -3.31
CA ARG A 761 -5.64 36.00 -3.56
C ARG A 761 -6.99 35.41 -3.14
N ALA A 762 -8.01 36.24 -3.00
CA ALA A 762 -9.37 35.79 -2.72
C ALA A 762 -10.26 35.91 -3.96
N ALA A 763 -11.07 34.89 -4.22
CA ALA A 763 -12.28 35.07 -5.01
C ALA A 763 -13.38 35.64 -4.11
N THR A 764 -14.16 36.55 -4.65
CA THR A 764 -15.32 37.13 -3.95
C THR A 764 -16.59 36.65 -4.64
N PRO A 765 -17.62 36.21 -3.89
CA PRO A 765 -18.92 35.96 -4.48
C PRO A 765 -19.53 37.27 -4.98
N VAL A 766 -20.54 37.15 -5.86
CA VAL A 766 -21.20 38.30 -6.47
C VAL A 766 -21.90 39.14 -5.42
N VAL A 767 -21.57 40.44 -5.42
CA VAL A 767 -22.24 41.47 -4.62
C VAL A 767 -22.41 42.72 -5.47
N ASP A 768 -23.64 42.93 -5.97
CA ASP A 768 -23.98 44.12 -6.75
C ASP A 768 -24.57 45.20 -5.85
N GLY A 769 -23.66 45.96 -5.22
CA GLY A 769 -24.02 47.07 -4.33
C GLY A 769 -24.94 48.11 -4.97
N ALA A 770 -24.92 48.27 -6.31
CA ALA A 770 -25.75 49.23 -7.02
C ALA A 770 -27.18 48.71 -7.25
N ALA A 771 -27.37 47.39 -7.32
CA ALA A 771 -28.66 46.76 -7.53
C ALA A 771 -29.38 46.33 -6.24
N LEU A 772 -28.68 46.35 -5.09
CA LEU A 772 -29.23 45.96 -3.77
C LEU A 772 -30.58 46.63 -3.46
N ARG A 773 -31.50 45.83 -2.91
CA ARG A 773 -32.83 46.23 -2.43
C ARG A 773 -33.03 45.73 -1.01
N ASP A 774 -32.74 46.56 -0.01
CA ASP A 774 -32.90 46.22 1.42
C ASP A 774 -32.24 44.88 1.79
N GLY A 775 -31.04 44.62 1.25
CA GLY A 775 -30.27 43.40 1.49
C GLY A 775 -30.56 42.26 0.51
N PHE A 776 -31.54 42.40 -0.38
CA PHE A 776 -31.72 41.48 -1.50
C PHE A 776 -30.82 41.89 -2.66
N ASP A 777 -30.00 40.98 -3.16
CA ASP A 777 -29.14 41.18 -4.33
C ASP A 777 -29.75 40.44 -5.54
N PRO A 778 -30.38 41.16 -6.48
CA PRO A 778 -31.00 40.53 -7.64
C PRO A 778 -29.97 39.90 -8.59
N THR A 779 -28.74 40.41 -8.64
CA THR A 779 -27.68 39.91 -9.52
C THR A 779 -27.17 38.56 -9.00
N TYR A 780 -26.83 38.49 -7.71
CA TYR A 780 -26.51 37.23 -7.03
C TYR A 780 -27.66 36.23 -7.15
N TYR A 781 -28.89 36.67 -6.85
CA TYR A 781 -30.05 35.78 -6.81
C TYR A 781 -30.33 35.12 -8.15
N LEU A 782 -30.24 35.86 -9.27
CA LEU A 782 -30.45 35.29 -10.61
C LEU A 782 -29.31 34.35 -11.03
N LEU A 783 -28.07 34.59 -10.60
CA LEU A 783 -26.95 33.69 -10.86
C LEU A 783 -27.04 32.40 -10.03
N ALA A 784 -27.48 32.49 -8.77
CA ALA A 784 -27.69 31.32 -7.91
C ALA A 784 -28.93 30.51 -8.31
N ASN A 785 -29.90 31.13 -9.00
CA ASN A 785 -31.20 30.55 -9.31
C ASN A 785 -31.55 30.61 -10.80
N PRO A 786 -30.89 29.81 -11.65
CA PRO A 786 -31.09 29.83 -13.11
C PRO A 786 -32.52 29.46 -13.54
N ASP A 787 -33.27 28.74 -12.72
CA ASP A 787 -34.68 28.43 -12.95
C ASP A 787 -35.58 29.66 -12.90
N VAL A 788 -35.27 30.63 -12.02
CA VAL A 788 -36.01 31.91 -11.91
C VAL A 788 -35.82 32.75 -13.17
N VAL A 789 -34.58 32.79 -13.67
CA VAL A 789 -34.24 33.45 -14.93
C VAL A 789 -34.99 32.79 -16.09
N ALA A 790 -34.97 31.45 -16.18
CA ALA A 790 -35.64 30.70 -17.23
C ALA A 790 -37.17 30.89 -17.22
N ALA A 791 -37.77 31.11 -16.05
CA ALA A 791 -39.19 31.43 -15.90
C ALA A 791 -39.54 32.87 -16.30
N GLY A 792 -38.54 33.75 -16.52
CA GLY A 792 -38.75 35.18 -16.73
C GLY A 792 -39.40 35.88 -15.55
N ALA A 793 -39.23 35.34 -14.33
CA ALA A 793 -39.81 35.88 -13.12
C ALA A 793 -39.00 37.08 -12.61
N ASP A 794 -39.68 38.05 -11.99
CA ASP A 794 -38.99 39.11 -11.26
C ASP A 794 -38.30 38.50 -10.01
N PRO A 795 -36.97 38.68 -9.84
CA PRO A 795 -36.23 37.99 -8.80
C PRO A 795 -36.67 38.35 -7.39
N LEU A 796 -36.95 39.64 -7.14
CA LEU A 796 -37.38 40.09 -5.82
C LEU A 796 -38.79 39.58 -5.50
N LEU A 797 -39.71 39.65 -6.47
CA LEU A 797 -41.05 39.12 -6.30
C LEU A 797 -41.03 37.60 -6.07
N HIS A 798 -40.23 36.87 -6.84
CA HIS A 798 -40.05 35.42 -6.65
C HIS A 798 -39.49 35.11 -5.27
N TRP A 799 -38.44 35.80 -4.85
CA TRP A 799 -37.85 35.65 -3.53
C TRP A 799 -38.87 35.84 -2.42
N LEU A 800 -39.62 36.95 -2.45
CA LEU A 800 -40.62 37.29 -1.43
C LEU A 800 -41.78 36.29 -1.38
N GLN A 801 -42.18 35.73 -2.51
CA GLN A 801 -43.31 34.80 -2.60
C GLN A 801 -42.93 33.34 -2.31
N PHE A 802 -41.75 32.90 -2.76
CA PHE A 802 -41.35 31.49 -2.76
C PHE A 802 -39.95 31.28 -2.20
N GLY A 803 -38.97 32.06 -2.68
CA GLY A 803 -37.55 31.73 -2.50
C GLY A 803 -37.12 31.57 -1.04
N TRP A 804 -37.61 32.41 -0.12
CA TRP A 804 -37.24 32.29 1.29
C TRP A 804 -37.85 31.07 1.99
N GLN A 805 -39.01 30.61 1.51
CA GLN A 805 -39.65 29.39 2.00
C GLN A 805 -38.97 28.14 1.43
N GLU A 806 -38.41 28.28 0.23
CA GLU A 806 -37.52 27.30 -0.41
C GLU A 806 -36.08 27.36 0.12
N GLN A 807 -35.82 28.21 1.12
CA GLN A 807 -34.51 28.40 1.75
C GLN A 807 -33.38 28.79 0.78
N ARG A 808 -33.71 29.48 -0.32
CA ARG A 808 -32.68 30.05 -1.22
C ARG A 808 -31.98 31.23 -0.52
N ASP A 809 -30.82 31.64 -1.00
CA ASP A 809 -30.10 32.76 -0.38
C ASP A 809 -30.37 34.08 -1.12
N PRO A 810 -30.71 35.17 -0.43
CA PRO A 810 -31.02 36.45 -1.06
C PRO A 810 -29.80 37.27 -1.48
N ASN A 811 -28.62 36.95 -0.94
CA ASN A 811 -27.33 37.55 -1.24
C ASN A 811 -26.20 36.62 -0.75
N ALA A 812 -24.95 36.91 -1.12
CA ALA A 812 -23.80 36.05 -0.82
C ALA A 812 -23.42 35.89 0.67
N TYR A 813 -23.95 36.73 1.56
CA TYR A 813 -23.59 36.78 2.98
C TYR A 813 -24.79 36.54 3.92
N PHE A 814 -25.92 36.10 3.37
CA PHE A 814 -27.11 35.70 4.10
C PHE A 814 -27.49 34.28 3.74
N ASP A 815 -27.42 33.36 4.71
CA ASP A 815 -27.79 31.96 4.54
C ASP A 815 -29.16 31.74 5.19
N SER A 816 -30.17 31.56 4.36
CA SER A 816 -31.56 31.45 4.82
C SER A 816 -31.80 30.21 5.66
N SER A 817 -31.14 29.11 5.31
CA SER A 817 -31.25 27.84 6.03
C SER A 817 -30.61 27.97 7.41
N HIS A 818 -29.37 28.43 7.46
CA HIS A 818 -28.61 28.69 8.68
C HIS A 818 -29.36 29.64 9.63
N TYR A 819 -29.92 30.73 9.10
CA TYR A 819 -30.65 31.70 9.91
C TYR A 819 -31.88 31.08 10.56
N LEU A 820 -32.68 30.33 9.80
CA LEU A 820 -33.89 29.69 10.32
C LEU A 820 -33.57 28.57 11.31
N ASP A 821 -32.48 27.83 11.09
CA ASP A 821 -32.02 26.76 11.98
C ASP A 821 -31.50 27.30 13.32
N ASN A 822 -30.74 28.40 13.29
CA ASN A 822 -30.19 29.03 14.50
C ASN A 822 -31.23 29.84 15.28
N TYR A 823 -32.29 30.32 14.61
CA TYR A 823 -33.29 31.20 15.18
C TYR A 823 -34.69 30.60 15.11
N ALA A 824 -34.90 29.59 15.95
CA ALA A 824 -36.15 28.82 16.01
C ALA A 824 -37.41 29.67 16.25
N ASP A 825 -37.28 30.83 16.88
CA ASP A 825 -38.38 31.78 17.07
C ASP A 825 -38.83 32.43 15.75
N VAL A 826 -37.89 32.77 14.86
CA VAL A 826 -38.17 33.30 13.52
C VAL A 826 -38.82 32.24 12.65
N MET A 827 -38.28 31.03 12.69
CA MET A 827 -38.84 29.86 12.00
C MET A 827 -40.27 29.57 12.48
N ALA A 828 -40.50 29.51 13.80
CA ALA A 828 -41.81 29.23 14.37
C ALA A 828 -42.85 30.33 14.06
N ALA A 829 -42.40 31.58 13.95
CA ALA A 829 -43.24 32.71 13.57
C ALA A 829 -43.56 32.75 12.06
N GLY A 830 -42.86 31.96 11.23
CA GLY A 830 -43.03 31.95 9.77
C GLY A 830 -42.70 33.30 9.14
N ILE A 831 -41.74 34.04 9.70
CA ILE A 831 -41.31 35.35 9.22
C ILE A 831 -40.19 35.16 8.20
N ASN A 832 -40.21 35.95 7.12
CA ASN A 832 -39.11 35.97 6.14
C ASN A 832 -37.78 36.31 6.85
N PRO A 833 -36.74 35.45 6.74
CA PRO A 833 -35.52 35.57 7.53
C PRO A 833 -34.72 36.83 7.22
N LEU A 834 -34.61 37.23 5.95
CA LEU A 834 -33.93 38.46 5.57
C LEU A 834 -34.67 39.69 6.10
N ILE A 835 -36.00 39.74 5.97
CA ILE A 835 -36.80 40.85 6.48
C ILE A 835 -36.68 40.94 8.00
N HIS A 836 -36.72 39.81 8.70
CA HIS A 836 -36.48 39.76 10.14
C HIS A 836 -35.11 40.33 10.49
N TYR A 837 -34.05 39.84 9.84
CA TYR A 837 -32.69 40.31 10.09
C TYR A 837 -32.57 41.81 9.87
N VAL A 838 -33.07 42.33 8.74
CA VAL A 838 -32.94 43.74 8.36
C VAL A 838 -33.70 44.67 9.32
N LEU A 839 -34.90 44.27 9.76
CA LEU A 839 -35.74 45.10 10.61
C LEU A 839 -35.39 45.01 12.11
N SER A 840 -34.96 43.85 12.60
CA SER A 840 -34.74 43.62 14.04
C SER A 840 -33.55 42.75 14.35
N GLY A 841 -33.29 41.68 13.58
CA GLY A 841 -32.29 40.67 13.94
C GLY A 841 -30.86 41.21 14.11
N TRP A 842 -30.43 42.17 13.29
CA TRP A 842 -29.10 42.78 13.44
C TRP A 842 -28.93 43.56 14.75
N ALA A 843 -29.99 44.23 15.20
CA ALA A 843 -29.99 44.99 16.46
C ALA A 843 -30.08 44.06 17.69
N GLU A 844 -30.51 42.82 17.47
CA GLU A 844 -30.51 41.74 18.46
C GLU A 844 -29.18 40.96 18.49
N GLY A 845 -28.19 41.33 17.66
CA GLY A 845 -26.89 40.66 17.59
C GLY A 845 -26.94 39.29 16.92
N ARG A 846 -27.98 39.00 16.11
CA ARG A 846 -28.08 37.74 15.36
C ARG A 846 -27.18 37.78 14.14
N ASP A 847 -26.61 36.65 13.74
CA ASP A 847 -25.74 36.52 12.57
C ASP A 847 -26.52 36.03 11.34
N PRO A 848 -26.37 36.66 10.16
CA PRO A 848 -27.11 36.29 8.97
C PRO A 848 -26.57 35.03 8.28
N SER A 849 -25.31 34.65 8.55
CA SER A 849 -24.66 33.44 8.03
C SER A 849 -23.41 33.16 8.85
N ALA A 850 -22.79 31.98 8.65
CA ALA A 850 -21.45 31.71 9.18
C ALA A 850 -20.35 32.61 8.60
N GLY A 851 -20.63 33.29 7.47
CA GLY A 851 -19.70 34.18 6.78
C GLY A 851 -19.77 35.64 7.23
N PHE A 852 -20.62 35.98 8.21
CA PHE A 852 -20.80 37.36 8.67
C PHE A 852 -21.09 37.42 10.17
N ASP A 853 -20.24 38.12 10.92
CA ASP A 853 -20.36 38.33 12.37
C ASP A 853 -20.91 39.73 12.63
N THR A 854 -22.17 39.81 13.06
CA THR A 854 -22.89 41.08 13.24
C THR A 854 -22.31 41.91 14.35
N GLU A 855 -22.07 41.31 15.52
CA GLU A 855 -21.51 42.03 16.67
C GLU A 855 -20.03 42.35 16.44
N GLY A 856 -19.25 41.40 15.90
CA GLY A 856 -17.85 41.59 15.58
C GLY A 856 -17.63 42.67 14.53
N TYR A 857 -18.48 42.76 13.50
CA TYR A 857 -18.41 43.82 12.51
C TYR A 857 -18.62 45.20 13.14
N LEU A 858 -19.66 45.37 13.97
CA LEU A 858 -19.94 46.63 14.66
C LEU A 858 -18.85 46.99 15.69
N ALA A 859 -18.29 45.99 16.37
CA ALA A 859 -17.18 46.17 17.31
C ALA A 859 -15.90 46.64 16.59
N ARG A 860 -15.65 46.13 15.37
CA ARG A 860 -14.48 46.48 14.56
C ARG A 860 -14.61 47.84 13.88
N TYR A 861 -15.83 48.19 13.45
CA TYR A 861 -16.11 49.37 12.64
C TYR A 861 -16.99 50.37 13.38
N SER A 862 -16.35 51.17 14.26
CA SER A 862 -17.07 52.12 15.13
C SER A 862 -17.84 53.19 14.37
N ASP A 863 -17.42 53.56 13.16
CA ASP A 863 -18.14 54.49 12.29
C ASP A 863 -19.51 53.95 11.87
N VAL A 864 -19.60 52.64 11.63
CA VAL A 864 -20.85 51.94 11.30
C VAL A 864 -21.75 51.85 12.54
N ALA A 865 -21.16 51.49 13.68
CA ALA A 865 -21.86 51.40 14.95
C ALA A 865 -22.45 52.75 15.41
N GLU A 866 -21.66 53.82 15.32
CA GLU A 866 -22.09 55.19 15.65
C GLU A 866 -23.16 55.72 14.69
N ALA A 867 -23.09 55.34 13.41
CA ALA A 867 -24.11 55.69 12.42
C ALA A 867 -25.43 54.94 12.64
N GLY A 868 -25.44 53.87 13.44
CA GLY A 868 -26.64 53.07 13.72
C GLY A 868 -27.24 52.41 12.48
N VAL A 869 -26.39 52.08 11.50
CA VAL A 869 -26.81 51.44 10.25
C VAL A 869 -26.68 49.92 10.35
N ASN A 870 -27.53 49.18 9.64
CA ASN A 870 -27.48 47.72 9.62
C ASN A 870 -26.10 47.27 9.06
N PRO A 871 -25.35 46.42 9.79
CA PRO A 871 -23.97 46.06 9.43
C PRO A 871 -23.88 45.25 8.14
N LEU A 872 -24.81 44.31 7.88
CA LEU A 872 -24.83 43.56 6.62
C LEU A 872 -25.13 44.49 5.43
N LEU A 873 -26.12 45.38 5.56
CA LEU A 873 -26.44 46.33 4.48
C LEU A 873 -25.28 47.28 4.20
N HIS A 874 -24.62 47.78 5.25
CA HIS A 874 -23.42 48.58 5.11
C HIS A 874 -22.30 47.79 4.41
N PHE A 875 -22.07 46.54 4.83
CA PHE A 875 -21.03 45.71 4.25
C PHE A 875 -21.27 45.43 2.76
N LEU A 876 -22.48 44.99 2.39
CA LEU A 876 -22.84 44.71 1.00
C LEU A 876 -22.79 45.97 0.12
N GLY A 877 -23.21 47.12 0.64
CA GLY A 877 -23.25 48.38 -0.13
C GLY A 877 -21.92 49.15 -0.19
N HIS A 878 -21.08 49.02 0.83
CA HIS A 878 -19.87 49.86 1.02
C HIS A 878 -18.69 49.08 1.56
N GLY A 879 -18.89 48.34 2.66
CA GLY A 879 -17.79 47.75 3.42
C GLY A 879 -16.93 46.77 2.61
N LEU A 880 -17.54 45.99 1.72
CA LEU A 880 -16.81 45.07 0.86
C LEU A 880 -15.82 45.84 -0.03
N ILE A 881 -16.27 46.82 -0.82
CA ILE A 881 -15.43 47.64 -1.70
C ILE A 881 -14.33 48.40 -0.92
N GLU A 882 -14.60 48.78 0.33
CA GLU A 882 -13.64 49.41 1.24
C GLU A 882 -12.60 48.43 1.81
N GLY A 883 -12.71 47.13 1.54
CA GLY A 883 -11.82 46.09 2.04
C GLY A 883 -12.06 45.73 3.51
N ARG A 884 -13.28 45.96 4.02
CA ARG A 884 -13.65 45.58 5.40
C ARG A 884 -13.85 44.06 5.50
N SER A 885 -13.52 43.48 6.65
CA SER A 885 -13.78 42.07 6.97
C SER A 885 -15.23 41.88 7.41
N ALA A 886 -15.89 40.82 6.93
CA ALA A 886 -17.21 40.41 7.39
C ALA A 886 -17.18 39.73 8.79
N LEU A 887 -16.01 39.29 9.25
CA LEU A 887 -15.81 38.56 10.51
C LEU A 887 -15.05 39.42 11.54
N GLY A 888 -15.34 39.20 12.83
CA GLY A 888 -14.57 39.73 13.97
C GLY A 888 -13.13 39.18 14.06
N GLU A 889 -12.29 39.74 14.94
CA GLU A 889 -10.94 39.18 15.20
C GLU A 889 -11.06 37.75 15.75
N PRO A 890 -10.14 36.83 15.42
CA PRO A 890 -10.05 35.55 16.11
C PRO A 890 -9.73 35.81 17.59
N VAL A 891 -10.55 35.26 18.50
CA VAL A 891 -10.27 35.27 19.95
C VAL A 891 -9.20 34.25 20.29
#